data_AF-A0A316SKR8-F1
#
_entry.id   AF-A0A316SKR8-F1
#
_cell.length_a   1.000
_cell.length_b   1.000
_cell.length_c   1.000
_cell.angle_alpha   90.00
_cell.angle_beta   90.00
_cell.angle_gamma   90.00
#
_symmetry.space_group_name_H-M   'P 1'
#
loop_
_entity.id
_entity.type
_entity.pdbx_description
1 polymer ?
#
loop_
_entity_poly.entity_id
_entity_poly.type
_entity_poly.pdbx_seq_one_letter_code
_entity_poly.pdbx_strand_id
1 'polypeptide(L)'
;MRKFFKLTVTFTLFLLTLLVLTACDFTPRLIAPTGLSVNENTLALGWYKIGGATRYTVEINGVEYPVVENSYPLANLEAGEYRIRVKAMGDEENYRDSDWSEPLDFVREQESGLTYRLIDANTAYEVTGIGSASGNVQIDSVFRGKPVTSIGDGAFANNSRLTGVVVPEGVTTIGRRAFYNCAYLTEVALPQSVTGIGEYAFQSCRRLEKINLPTELKEIPAYAFSYCRALTEIKIPDGVESIGEYAFANCEALISVSVPDSVRTIGAYAFTVCTSAKTIELGAELSAIGEYSFYRCSSVKSVVLGEKLKDVGAYAFSACSSLEAIEILGTEVSIGESAFYNCTLLSRADIKGDVLSVGEYAFAGTAFWTETDPLVYVDNWLVGVNNIEVESVSLRQDTIGIGARAFAGCEQLRDILIPSSVKSVGERAFYKCTGLRAVVFGNGGVESIGEYAFAGCTALQSFQLGDSLKNIDGYAFYGCTSVTSTTFIGGLPASLERIGVYAFYGTGVWNRTSGVVYVGDWAVGVNGSEMYVTLDAKTRGIADYAFYGATVLEVNIPQTVEIIGRAAFYNCMFLLEATLPSSIESINDYMFYGCMFLSSVTIPEGITEIGRSAFYGCPSLSSIVIPDSVSKISDFAFYGSGLRSVEIGGGVRELGENIFSGCVNLQTVTIKDGLLTLGTRMFYRCESLKEVVFGNSLTTVGNYAFYGCKSLDNVTLPSSVERIGNYAFYGCSSLKSLVLNEGLKQIGTSAFLDCNSIETIVLPSTVTDIGNYAFRGCSSLFGITLSLSVTTLGNHVFYGCNTLTIYCESKAAGENWGARWNSGYRPVVYGCVLSSDKSFVQAVEKSAVENYRLVDGEPVNTVTAPVRRGYEFVGWTTTAGGTTAEYAAENFCDAPDGTTLYAVWQEKPEPQPPLDEQEEN
;
A
#
# COMPACT_ATOMS: atom_id res chain seq x y z
N MET A 1 63.35 -65.49 -65.37
CA MET A 1 64.28 -66.17 -64.45
C MET A 1 63.81 -65.92 -63.02
N ARG A 2 63.36 -66.98 -62.31
CA ARG A 2 63.23 -67.18 -60.83
C ARG A 2 62.48 -66.09 -60.02
N LYS A 3 61.52 -66.33 -59.12
CA LYS A 3 60.92 -67.51 -58.45
C LYS A 3 59.69 -66.95 -57.66
N PHE A 4 58.48 -67.48 -57.85
CA PHE A 4 57.65 -68.24 -56.87
C PHE A 4 56.65 -67.46 -55.95
N PHE A 5 55.36 -67.80 -56.14
CA PHE A 5 54.17 -67.89 -55.24
C PHE A 5 53.54 -66.63 -54.61
N LYS A 6 52.28 -66.22 -54.87
CA LYS A 6 50.89 -66.78 -54.82
C LYS A 6 50.16 -66.65 -53.46
N LEU A 7 49.17 -65.73 -53.44
CA LEU A 7 47.74 -65.89 -53.12
C LEU A 7 47.26 -66.57 -51.80
N THR A 8 46.54 -65.78 -51.00
CA THR A 8 45.26 -66.04 -50.26
C THR A 8 45.12 -67.13 -49.18
N VAL A 9 44.32 -66.75 -48.16
CA VAL A 9 43.37 -67.52 -47.31
C VAL A 9 43.70 -67.56 -45.80
N THR A 10 43.09 -66.59 -45.10
CA THR A 10 42.16 -66.72 -43.96
C THR A 10 42.62 -67.32 -42.62
N PHE A 11 42.27 -66.57 -41.56
CA PHE A 11 41.78 -67.01 -40.25
C PHE A 11 42.63 -67.99 -39.44
N THR A 12 42.72 -67.68 -38.15
CA THR A 12 43.05 -68.63 -37.08
C THR A 12 44.43 -69.26 -37.16
N LEU A 13 45.44 -68.52 -36.68
CA LEU A 13 46.46 -69.13 -35.84
C LEU A 13 45.87 -69.31 -34.42
N PHE A 14 44.87 -70.19 -34.33
CA PHE A 14 44.42 -70.78 -33.08
C PHE A 14 45.12 -72.15 -33.01
N LEU A 15 45.79 -72.40 -31.88
CA LEU A 15 46.50 -73.63 -31.49
C LEU A 15 47.93 -73.83 -32.04
N LEU A 16 48.92 -73.16 -31.44
CA LEU A 16 49.91 -73.85 -30.59
C LEU A 16 50.86 -72.85 -29.87
N THR A 17 50.35 -72.07 -28.93
CA THR A 17 51.14 -71.58 -27.78
C THR A 17 50.33 -71.75 -26.50
N LEU A 18 49.70 -72.92 -26.36
CA LEU A 18 49.30 -73.46 -25.06
C LEU A 18 50.55 -74.05 -24.41
N LEU A 19 51.44 -73.20 -23.88
CA LEU A 19 52.38 -73.49 -22.77
C LEU A 19 53.33 -72.31 -22.49
N VAL A 20 52.79 -71.11 -22.25
CA VAL A 20 53.30 -70.20 -21.20
C VAL A 20 52.11 -69.47 -20.58
N LEU A 21 51.18 -70.24 -20.00
CA LEU A 21 50.18 -69.74 -19.08
C LEU A 21 50.56 -70.28 -17.70
N THR A 22 51.32 -69.49 -16.96
CA THR A 22 51.34 -69.48 -15.49
C THR A 22 51.97 -68.15 -15.05
N ALA A 23 51.21 -67.43 -14.22
CA ALA A 23 51.58 -66.24 -13.46
C ALA A 23 51.73 -64.90 -14.21
N CYS A 24 50.61 -64.20 -14.42
CA CYS A 24 50.50 -62.76 -14.22
C CYS A 24 49.01 -62.40 -14.08
N ASP A 25 48.49 -62.37 -12.85
CA ASP A 25 47.20 -61.75 -12.53
C ASP A 25 47.26 -60.24 -12.81
N PHE A 26 46.75 -59.82 -13.97
CA PHE A 26 46.46 -58.43 -14.26
C PHE A 26 45.00 -58.14 -13.86
N THR A 27 44.72 -58.08 -12.56
CA THR A 27 43.50 -57.40 -12.09
C THR A 27 43.69 -55.89 -12.29
N PRO A 28 42.89 -55.24 -13.16
CA PRO A 28 43.05 -53.82 -13.46
C PRO A 28 42.80 -52.96 -12.22
N ARG A 29 43.55 -51.86 -12.11
CA ARG A 29 43.46 -50.91 -10.99
C ARG A 29 42.36 -49.89 -11.26
N LEU A 30 41.53 -49.58 -10.26
CA LEU A 30 40.55 -48.51 -10.35
C LEU A 30 41.22 -47.15 -10.50
N ILE A 31 40.54 -46.21 -11.16
CA ILE A 31 40.99 -44.83 -11.30
C ILE A 31 40.80 -44.12 -9.95
N ALA A 32 41.78 -43.29 -9.57
CA ALA A 32 41.68 -42.45 -8.39
C ALA A 32 40.43 -41.54 -8.48
N PRO A 33 39.64 -41.40 -7.40
CA PRO A 33 38.52 -40.46 -7.38
C PRO A 33 38.95 -39.04 -7.76
N THR A 34 38.19 -38.41 -8.65
CA THR A 34 38.38 -37.02 -9.08
C THR A 34 37.11 -36.21 -8.86
N GLY A 35 37.21 -34.88 -8.97
CA GLY A 35 36.07 -33.98 -8.74
C GLY A 35 35.67 -33.85 -7.27
N LEU A 36 36.63 -34.02 -6.35
CA LEU A 36 36.40 -33.76 -4.93
C LEU A 36 35.96 -32.30 -4.74
N SER A 37 34.80 -32.12 -4.13
CA SER A 37 34.26 -30.81 -3.79
C SER A 37 33.47 -30.91 -2.50
N VAL A 38 33.54 -29.87 -1.67
CA VAL A 38 32.66 -29.73 -0.51
C VAL A 38 31.46 -28.89 -0.93
N ASN A 39 30.27 -29.40 -0.70
CA ASN A 39 29.08 -28.57 -0.72
C ASN A 39 29.05 -27.77 0.59
N GLU A 40 29.48 -26.51 0.51
CA GLU A 40 29.58 -25.61 1.67
C GLU A 40 28.24 -25.45 2.42
N ASN A 41 27.10 -25.62 1.75
CA ASN A 41 25.79 -25.51 2.39
C ASN A 41 25.43 -26.75 3.21
N THR A 42 25.74 -27.96 2.73
CA THR A 42 25.41 -29.22 3.41
C THR A 42 26.56 -29.79 4.21
N LEU A 43 27.76 -29.22 4.09
CA LEU A 43 29.02 -29.77 4.55
C LEU A 43 29.19 -31.22 4.09
N ALA A 44 28.79 -31.53 2.87
CA ALA A 44 28.97 -32.86 2.28
C ALA A 44 30.13 -32.82 1.28
N LEU A 45 31.15 -33.62 1.54
CA LEU A 45 32.18 -33.94 0.55
C LEU A 45 31.55 -34.84 -0.53
N GLY A 46 31.75 -34.52 -1.80
CA GLY A 46 31.33 -35.35 -2.94
C GLY A 46 32.44 -35.54 -3.97
N TRP A 47 32.37 -36.61 -4.74
CA TRP A 47 33.29 -36.93 -5.84
C TRP A 47 32.58 -37.73 -6.95
N TYR A 48 33.19 -37.86 -8.14
CA TYR A 48 32.62 -38.66 -9.22
C TYR A 48 32.60 -40.15 -8.88
N LYS A 49 31.47 -40.82 -9.15
CA LYS A 49 31.32 -42.26 -8.94
C LYS A 49 32.24 -43.03 -9.90
N ILE A 50 33.04 -43.95 -9.36
CA ILE A 50 33.97 -44.79 -10.10
C ILE A 50 33.30 -46.14 -10.42
N GLY A 51 33.20 -46.50 -11.70
CA GLY A 51 32.68 -47.80 -12.13
C GLY A 51 33.59 -48.94 -11.67
N GLY A 52 33.01 -49.98 -11.05
CA GLY A 52 33.75 -51.13 -10.50
C GLY A 52 34.18 -50.96 -9.03
N ALA A 53 33.98 -49.78 -8.42
CA ALA A 53 34.22 -49.60 -6.99
C ALA A 53 33.07 -50.19 -6.15
N THR A 54 33.40 -50.99 -5.13
CA THR A 54 32.43 -51.56 -4.18
C THR A 54 32.14 -50.62 -3.01
N ARG A 55 33.13 -49.79 -2.65
CA ARG A 55 33.07 -48.77 -1.60
C ARG A 55 34.21 -47.76 -1.81
N TYR A 56 34.27 -46.77 -0.94
CA TYR A 56 35.33 -45.78 -0.85
C TYR A 56 35.90 -45.74 0.58
N THR A 57 37.10 -45.18 0.70
CA THR A 57 37.69 -44.78 1.97
C THR A 57 38.00 -43.28 1.89
N VAL A 58 37.51 -42.52 2.87
CA VAL A 58 37.82 -41.09 3.03
C VAL A 58 38.86 -40.96 4.15
N GLU A 59 40.01 -40.38 3.85
CA GLU A 59 41.04 -39.99 4.83
C GLU A 59 40.81 -38.52 5.22
N ILE A 60 40.71 -38.24 6.52
CA ILE A 60 40.67 -36.88 7.08
C ILE A 60 41.82 -36.76 8.08
N ASN A 61 42.81 -35.92 7.79
CA ASN A 61 44.01 -35.73 8.63
C ASN A 61 44.70 -37.05 9.04
N GLY A 62 44.69 -38.06 8.16
CA GLY A 62 45.30 -39.37 8.40
C GLY A 62 44.41 -40.41 9.09
N VAL A 63 43.14 -40.08 9.40
CA VAL A 63 42.14 -41.03 9.91
C VAL A 63 41.24 -41.49 8.77
N GLU A 64 41.10 -42.81 8.60
CA GLU A 64 40.34 -43.42 7.51
C GLU A 64 38.90 -43.78 7.92
N TYR A 65 37.95 -43.41 7.07
CA TYR A 65 36.52 -43.68 7.23
C TYR A 65 35.97 -44.42 6.00
N PRO A 66 35.44 -45.65 6.14
CA PRO A 66 34.85 -46.38 5.02
C PRO A 66 33.46 -45.81 4.67
N VAL A 67 33.16 -45.70 3.37
CA VAL A 67 31.94 -45.09 2.85
C VAL A 67 31.42 -45.88 1.64
N VAL A 68 30.11 -46.12 1.56
CA VAL A 68 29.53 -46.89 0.44
C VAL A 68 29.12 -45.99 -0.74
N GLU A 69 28.68 -44.77 -0.43
CA GLU A 69 28.27 -43.77 -1.42
C GLU A 69 29.44 -42.87 -1.84
N ASN A 70 29.30 -42.17 -2.97
CA ASN A 70 30.28 -41.19 -3.43
C ASN A 70 30.17 -39.83 -2.72
N SER A 71 29.85 -39.85 -1.42
CA SER A 71 29.75 -38.64 -0.57
C SER A 71 30.02 -38.93 0.91
N TYR A 72 30.52 -37.95 1.67
CA TYR A 72 30.80 -38.06 3.11
C TYR A 72 30.41 -36.79 3.89
N PRO A 73 29.68 -36.89 5.03
CA PRO A 73 29.27 -35.72 5.81
C PRO A 73 30.41 -35.19 6.69
N LEU A 74 30.74 -33.91 6.55
CA LEU A 74 31.73 -33.16 7.32
C LEU A 74 31.12 -32.35 8.47
N ALA A 75 29.79 -32.36 8.63
CA ALA A 75 29.08 -31.52 9.60
C ALA A 75 29.48 -31.75 11.07
N ASN A 76 30.00 -32.94 11.40
CA ASN A 76 30.41 -33.31 12.75
C ASN A 76 31.87 -32.97 13.08
N LEU A 77 32.62 -32.41 12.13
CA LEU A 77 33.98 -31.96 12.39
C LEU A 77 33.96 -30.72 13.29
N GLU A 78 34.88 -30.69 14.26
CA GLU A 78 35.14 -29.49 15.07
C GLU A 78 35.77 -28.37 14.22
N ALA A 79 35.83 -27.15 14.75
CA ALA A 79 36.50 -26.07 14.03
C ALA A 79 38.00 -26.38 13.85
N GLY A 80 38.53 -26.21 12.64
CA GLY A 80 39.91 -26.55 12.32
C GLY A 80 40.20 -26.73 10.84
N GLU A 81 41.48 -26.95 10.52
CA GLU A 81 41.94 -27.25 9.15
C GLU A 81 42.02 -28.77 8.93
N TYR A 82 41.49 -29.20 7.79
CA TYR A 82 41.38 -30.59 7.41
C TYR A 82 41.94 -30.82 6.02
N ARG A 83 42.82 -31.80 5.89
CA ARG A 83 43.29 -32.33 4.60
C ARG A 83 42.57 -33.65 4.33
N ILE A 84 41.82 -33.68 3.24
CA ILE A 84 40.89 -34.77 2.90
C ILE A 84 41.34 -35.48 1.61
N ARG A 85 41.37 -36.81 1.60
CA ARG A 85 41.62 -37.62 0.40
C ARG A 85 40.64 -38.77 0.29
N VAL A 86 40.34 -39.22 -0.93
CA VAL A 86 39.40 -40.33 -1.16
C VAL A 86 40.04 -41.42 -2.01
N LYS A 87 39.81 -42.67 -1.65
CA LYS A 87 40.28 -43.86 -2.37
C LYS A 87 39.07 -44.72 -2.74
N ALA A 88 38.96 -45.14 -4.00
CA ALA A 88 38.00 -46.14 -4.45
C ALA A 88 38.53 -47.56 -4.20
N MET A 89 37.69 -48.43 -3.64
CA MET A 89 38.02 -49.79 -3.23
C MET A 89 37.43 -50.80 -4.22
N GLY A 90 38.26 -51.74 -4.68
CA GLY A 90 37.85 -52.82 -5.59
C GLY A 90 37.23 -54.02 -4.85
N ASP A 91 36.88 -55.06 -5.59
CA ASP A 91 36.42 -56.35 -5.05
C ASP A 91 37.52 -57.42 -4.99
N GLU A 92 38.77 -57.04 -5.32
CA GLU A 92 39.98 -57.88 -5.39
C GLU A 92 39.94 -58.99 -6.47
N GLU A 93 38.75 -59.49 -6.85
CA GLU A 93 38.54 -60.46 -7.93
C GLU A 93 38.55 -59.81 -9.32
N ASN A 94 37.90 -58.67 -9.49
CA ASN A 94 37.75 -57.98 -10.79
C ASN A 94 38.55 -56.68 -10.84
N TYR A 95 38.71 -55.99 -9.71
CA TYR A 95 39.44 -54.72 -9.63
C TYR A 95 40.28 -54.60 -8.36
N ARG A 96 41.50 -54.04 -8.49
CA ARG A 96 42.32 -53.59 -7.35
C ARG A 96 41.98 -52.14 -6.98
N ASP A 97 42.19 -51.80 -5.71
CA ASP A 97 42.04 -50.44 -5.20
C ASP A 97 42.78 -49.38 -6.01
N SER A 98 42.15 -48.21 -6.14
CA SER A 98 42.76 -47.04 -6.76
C SER A 98 43.94 -46.44 -5.96
N ASP A 99 44.66 -45.48 -6.54
CA ASP A 99 45.46 -44.52 -5.77
C ASP A 99 44.53 -43.55 -5.01
N TRP A 100 45.09 -42.86 -4.01
CA TRP A 100 44.40 -41.74 -3.38
C TRP A 100 44.15 -40.62 -4.39
N SER A 101 43.01 -39.94 -4.25
CA SER A 101 42.76 -38.68 -4.94
C SER A 101 43.82 -37.63 -4.61
N GLU A 102 43.89 -36.58 -5.43
CA GLU A 102 44.51 -35.33 -4.99
C GLU A 102 43.86 -34.86 -3.68
N PRO A 103 44.65 -34.31 -2.73
CA PRO A 103 44.13 -33.83 -1.46
C PRO A 103 43.28 -32.57 -1.65
N LEU A 104 42.17 -32.52 -0.93
CA LEU A 104 41.32 -31.35 -0.77
C LEU A 104 41.56 -30.77 0.63
N ASP A 105 42.04 -29.53 0.69
CA ASP A 105 42.14 -28.79 1.95
C ASP A 105 40.77 -28.13 2.24
N PHE A 106 40.23 -28.33 3.44
CA PHE A 106 38.93 -27.85 3.91
C PHE A 106 39.09 -27.20 5.29
N VAL A 107 38.51 -26.03 5.49
CA VAL A 107 38.52 -25.33 6.79
C VAL A 107 37.12 -25.35 7.37
N ARG A 108 36.99 -25.88 8.59
CA ARG A 108 35.75 -25.85 9.35
C ARG A 108 35.74 -24.62 10.27
N GLU A 109 34.84 -23.68 10.01
CA GLU A 109 34.66 -22.48 10.85
C GLU A 109 33.96 -22.81 12.17
N GLN A 110 34.26 -22.03 13.22
CA GLN A 110 33.58 -22.07 14.52
C GLN A 110 32.16 -21.50 14.37
N GLU A 111 31.14 -22.30 14.63
CA GLU A 111 29.73 -21.87 14.58
C GLU A 111 29.24 -21.46 15.98
N SER A 112 28.53 -20.33 16.07
CA SER A 112 27.94 -19.78 17.31
C SER A 112 26.93 -20.68 18.04
N GLY A 113 26.53 -21.81 17.45
CA GLY A 113 25.48 -22.69 17.96
C GLY A 113 24.06 -22.19 17.70
N LEU A 114 23.93 -21.06 16.99
CA LEU A 114 22.67 -20.51 16.47
C LEU A 114 22.14 -21.31 15.29
N THR A 115 20.86 -21.14 14.96
CA THR A 115 20.27 -21.72 13.74
C THR A 115 20.09 -20.67 12.66
N TYR A 116 20.33 -21.06 11.41
CA TYR A 116 20.32 -20.16 10.25
C TYR A 116 19.47 -20.70 9.10
N ARG A 117 19.00 -19.82 8.22
CA ARG A 117 18.27 -20.16 6.98
C ARG A 117 18.82 -19.34 5.81
N LEU A 118 18.99 -19.98 4.64
CA LEU A 118 19.40 -19.29 3.41
C LEU A 118 18.30 -18.35 2.93
N ILE A 119 18.70 -17.15 2.54
CA ILE A 119 17.85 -16.09 1.97
C ILE A 119 18.50 -15.53 0.69
N ASP A 120 17.86 -14.56 0.04
CA ASP A 120 18.37 -13.83 -1.12
C ASP A 120 18.91 -14.74 -2.24
N ALA A 121 18.08 -15.67 -2.70
CA ALA A 121 18.45 -16.66 -3.73
C ALA A 121 19.72 -17.48 -3.36
N ASN A 122 19.89 -17.81 -2.08
CA ASN A 122 21.03 -18.53 -1.51
C ASN A 122 22.34 -17.74 -1.51
N THR A 123 22.28 -16.40 -1.42
CA THR A 123 23.47 -15.55 -1.35
C THR A 123 23.79 -15.07 0.07
N ALA A 124 22.84 -15.13 1.01
CA ALA A 124 23.01 -14.71 2.40
C ALA A 124 22.26 -15.63 3.39
N TYR A 125 22.52 -15.44 4.68
CA TYR A 125 21.87 -16.15 5.78
C TYR A 125 21.10 -15.21 6.71
N GLU A 126 20.01 -15.75 7.23
CA GLU A 126 19.21 -15.16 8.30
C GLU A 126 19.32 -16.00 9.57
N VAL A 127 19.47 -15.37 10.73
CA VAL A 127 19.38 -16.03 12.04
C VAL A 127 17.92 -16.40 12.33
N THR A 128 17.65 -17.65 12.68
CA THR A 128 16.29 -18.16 12.89
C THR A 128 16.02 -18.66 14.31
N GLY A 129 17.05 -18.75 15.15
CA GLY A 129 16.94 -19.47 16.42
C GLY A 129 18.20 -19.42 17.26
N ILE A 130 18.02 -19.56 18.59
CA ILE A 130 19.12 -19.72 19.55
C ILE A 130 19.89 -21.04 19.40
N GLY A 131 19.26 -22.09 18.84
CA GLY A 131 19.83 -23.42 18.76
C GLY A 131 20.36 -23.95 20.10
N SER A 132 21.64 -24.33 20.10
CA SER A 132 22.34 -24.85 21.29
C SER A 132 22.97 -23.74 22.14
N ALA A 133 23.05 -22.51 21.64
CA ALA A 133 23.68 -21.38 22.32
C ALA A 133 22.95 -20.96 23.62
N SER A 134 23.68 -20.31 24.54
CA SER A 134 23.13 -19.72 25.77
C SER A 134 24.10 -18.71 26.37
N GLY A 135 23.60 -17.83 27.24
CA GLY A 135 24.38 -16.76 27.86
C GLY A 135 24.47 -15.55 26.94
N ASN A 136 25.65 -14.93 26.90
CA ASN A 136 25.95 -13.86 25.95
C ASN A 136 26.40 -14.49 24.62
N VAL A 137 25.70 -14.19 23.53
CA VAL A 137 25.89 -14.84 22.23
C VAL A 137 26.36 -13.85 21.18
N GLN A 138 27.41 -14.20 20.44
CA GLN A 138 27.85 -13.46 19.27
C GLN A 138 27.27 -14.11 18.01
N ILE A 139 26.55 -13.34 17.19
CA ILE A 139 26.05 -13.80 15.89
C ILE A 139 27.23 -13.85 14.90
N ASP A 140 27.27 -14.91 14.09
CA ASP A 140 28.32 -15.07 13.08
C ASP A 140 28.13 -14.02 11.96
N SER A 141 29.18 -13.30 11.57
CA SER A 141 29.09 -12.33 10.45
C SER A 141 29.05 -13.03 9.09
N VAL A 142 29.65 -14.22 9.02
CA VAL A 142 29.65 -15.12 7.87
C VAL A 142 29.28 -16.51 8.40
N PHE A 143 28.31 -17.15 7.78
CA PHE A 143 27.93 -18.51 8.07
C PHE A 143 28.08 -19.33 6.78
N ARG A 144 28.92 -20.37 6.79
CA ARG A 144 29.17 -21.26 5.64
C ARG A 144 29.52 -20.50 4.35
N GLY A 145 30.47 -19.58 4.47
CA GLY A 145 31.00 -18.79 3.34
C GLY A 145 30.07 -17.73 2.77
N LYS A 146 28.92 -17.46 3.42
CA LYS A 146 27.96 -16.44 3.01
C LYS A 146 27.68 -15.46 4.16
N PRO A 147 27.47 -14.16 3.86
CA PRO A 147 27.20 -13.17 4.89
C PRO A 147 25.88 -13.45 5.62
N VAL A 148 25.84 -13.17 6.92
CA VAL A 148 24.60 -13.12 7.70
C VAL A 148 24.07 -11.69 7.65
N THR A 149 22.90 -11.50 7.06
CA THR A 149 22.37 -10.15 6.74
C THR A 149 21.11 -9.80 7.54
N SER A 150 20.47 -10.75 8.23
CA SER A 150 19.27 -10.47 9.02
C SER A 150 19.12 -11.37 10.24
N ILE A 151 18.32 -10.90 11.21
CA ILE A 151 17.73 -11.70 12.27
C ILE A 151 16.26 -11.87 11.95
N GLY A 152 15.79 -13.11 11.79
CA GLY A 152 14.43 -13.39 11.36
C GLY A 152 13.37 -13.17 12.44
N ASP A 153 12.12 -13.17 11.99
CA ASP A 153 10.95 -13.03 12.85
C ASP A 153 10.94 -14.08 13.97
N GLY A 154 10.85 -13.61 15.21
CA GLY A 154 10.78 -14.46 16.39
C GLY A 154 12.03 -15.29 16.67
N ALA A 155 13.18 -15.00 16.04
CA ALA A 155 14.38 -15.85 16.12
C ALA A 155 14.81 -16.18 17.57
N PHE A 156 14.71 -15.23 18.49
CA PHE A 156 15.03 -15.39 19.90
C PHE A 156 13.79 -15.28 20.80
N ALA A 157 12.57 -15.34 20.25
CA ALA A 157 11.36 -15.12 21.05
C ALA A 157 11.21 -16.13 22.21
N ASN A 158 10.74 -15.64 23.36
CA ASN A 158 10.51 -16.37 24.59
C ASN A 158 11.77 -17.08 25.14
N ASN A 159 12.95 -16.52 24.89
CA ASN A 159 14.20 -17.15 25.29
C ASN A 159 14.62 -16.75 26.71
N SER A 160 14.73 -17.75 27.59
CA SER A 160 15.20 -17.60 28.97
C SER A 160 16.68 -17.94 29.18
N ARG A 161 17.36 -18.41 28.13
CA ARG A 161 18.78 -18.80 28.15
C ARG A 161 19.71 -17.67 27.72
N LEU A 162 19.18 -16.67 27.03
CA LEU A 162 19.92 -15.55 26.46
C LEU A 162 20.06 -14.41 27.47
N THR A 163 21.29 -13.95 27.71
CA THR A 163 21.60 -12.84 28.62
C THR A 163 22.21 -11.64 27.90
N GLY A 164 22.79 -11.84 26.72
CA GLY A 164 23.36 -10.77 25.88
C GLY A 164 23.46 -11.21 24.43
N VAL A 165 23.46 -10.25 23.49
CA VAL A 165 23.63 -10.52 22.05
C VAL A 165 24.56 -9.49 21.43
N VAL A 166 25.56 -9.95 20.69
CA VAL A 166 26.40 -9.11 19.83
C VAL A 166 26.03 -9.37 18.37
N VAL A 167 25.46 -8.36 17.72
CA VAL A 167 25.05 -8.41 16.31
C VAL A 167 26.20 -7.85 15.45
N PRO A 168 26.71 -8.59 14.45
CA PRO A 168 27.85 -8.17 13.64
C PRO A 168 27.48 -7.15 12.55
N GLU A 169 28.45 -6.36 12.13
CA GLU A 169 28.34 -5.53 10.92
C GLU A 169 27.97 -6.39 9.70
N GLY A 170 27.07 -5.87 8.87
CA GLY A 170 26.48 -6.58 7.73
C GLY A 170 25.05 -7.07 7.97
N VAL A 171 24.63 -7.22 9.24
CA VAL A 171 23.22 -7.40 9.58
C VAL A 171 22.49 -6.08 9.39
N THR A 172 21.49 -6.06 8.51
CA THR A 172 20.73 -4.85 8.15
C THR A 172 19.35 -4.80 8.78
N THR A 173 18.80 -5.94 9.20
CA THR A 173 17.42 -6.02 9.69
C THR A 173 17.26 -6.93 10.91
N ILE A 174 16.41 -6.47 11.84
CA ILE A 174 15.94 -7.25 13.00
C ILE A 174 14.45 -7.50 12.82
N GLY A 175 14.05 -8.76 12.71
CA GLY A 175 12.68 -9.17 12.41
C GLY A 175 11.67 -8.88 13.53
N ARG A 176 10.40 -9.02 13.18
CA ARG A 176 9.27 -8.87 14.10
C ARG A 176 9.41 -9.85 15.26
N ARG A 177 9.22 -9.40 16.50
CA ARG A 177 9.35 -10.22 17.71
C ARG A 177 10.72 -10.92 17.87
N ALA A 178 11.78 -10.48 17.18
CA ALA A 178 13.07 -11.17 17.19
C ALA A 178 13.58 -11.50 18.61
N PHE A 179 13.46 -10.59 19.57
CA PHE A 179 13.80 -10.79 20.98
C PHE A 179 12.58 -10.70 21.92
N TYR A 180 11.37 -10.92 21.40
CA TYR A 180 10.13 -10.86 22.19
C TYR A 180 10.24 -11.74 23.44
N ASN A 181 9.95 -11.19 24.61
CA ASN A 181 9.95 -11.90 25.89
C ASN A 181 11.29 -12.61 26.20
N CYS A 182 12.43 -12.05 25.79
CA CYS A 182 13.76 -12.43 26.27
C CYS A 182 14.00 -11.85 27.68
N ALA A 183 13.28 -12.36 28.69
CA ALA A 183 13.18 -11.73 30.00
C ALA A 183 14.51 -11.62 30.79
N TYR A 184 15.56 -12.35 30.38
CA TYR A 184 16.89 -12.34 31.00
C TYR A 184 17.94 -11.58 30.19
N LEU A 185 17.58 -11.05 29.02
CA LEU A 185 18.45 -10.25 28.18
C LEU A 185 18.78 -8.93 28.86
N THR A 186 20.08 -8.66 29.06
CA THR A 186 20.59 -7.47 29.76
C THR A 186 21.21 -6.45 28.82
N GLU A 187 21.77 -6.90 27.70
CA GLU A 187 22.43 -6.07 26.71
C GLU A 187 22.22 -6.61 25.28
N VAL A 188 22.15 -5.69 24.32
CA VAL A 188 22.16 -6.00 22.89
C VAL A 188 23.06 -4.99 22.20
N ALA A 189 24.17 -5.45 21.62
CA ALA A 189 25.06 -4.62 20.83
C ALA A 189 24.63 -4.65 19.37
N LEU A 190 23.96 -3.58 18.91
CA LEU A 190 23.55 -3.40 17.52
C LEU A 190 24.65 -2.68 16.71
N PRO A 191 24.95 -3.15 15.47
CA PRO A 191 25.88 -2.48 14.56
C PRO A 191 25.21 -1.29 13.89
N GLN A 192 26.00 -0.41 13.26
CA GLN A 192 25.43 0.73 12.52
C GLN A 192 24.81 0.31 11.17
N SER A 193 25.12 -0.90 10.68
CA SER A 193 24.51 -1.45 9.46
C SER A 193 23.01 -1.75 9.59
N VAL A 194 22.43 -1.82 10.79
CA VAL A 194 21.01 -2.09 10.98
C VAL A 194 20.19 -0.87 10.56
N THR A 195 19.37 -1.02 9.52
CA THR A 195 18.48 0.02 9.00
C THR A 195 17.02 -0.23 9.36
N GLY A 196 16.68 -1.41 9.89
CA GLY A 196 15.29 -1.77 10.25
C GLY A 196 15.18 -2.62 11.50
N ILE A 197 14.22 -2.26 12.36
CA ILE A 197 13.78 -3.05 13.52
C ILE A 197 12.31 -3.40 13.28
N GLY A 198 11.89 -4.62 13.59
CA GLY A 198 10.51 -5.06 13.44
C GLY A 198 9.65 -4.72 14.66
N GLU A 199 8.32 -4.73 14.48
CA GLU A 199 7.38 -4.56 15.59
C GLU A 199 7.65 -5.60 16.70
N TYR A 200 7.44 -5.19 17.96
CA TYR A 200 7.61 -6.03 19.14
C TYR A 200 9.04 -6.61 19.31
N ALA A 201 10.04 -6.15 18.57
CA ALA A 201 11.36 -6.78 18.50
C ALA A 201 11.98 -7.04 19.88
N PHE A 202 11.93 -6.08 20.80
CA PHE A 202 12.46 -6.19 22.17
C PHE A 202 11.36 -6.16 23.24
N GLN A 203 10.09 -6.34 22.88
CA GLN A 203 9.00 -6.29 23.85
C GLN A 203 9.23 -7.31 24.98
N SER A 204 9.02 -6.91 26.23
CA SER A 204 9.20 -7.74 27.42
C SER A 204 10.65 -8.23 27.65
N CYS A 205 11.66 -7.54 27.13
CA CYS A 205 13.05 -7.69 27.58
C CYS A 205 13.26 -7.03 28.94
N ARG A 206 12.66 -7.60 29.99
CA ARG A 206 12.47 -6.96 31.30
C ARG A 206 13.76 -6.59 32.03
N ARG A 207 14.91 -7.14 31.63
CA ARG A 207 16.24 -6.89 32.22
C ARG A 207 17.16 -6.07 31.33
N LEU A 208 16.71 -5.64 30.15
CA LEU A 208 17.51 -4.83 29.24
C LEU A 208 17.70 -3.45 29.85
N GLU A 209 18.94 -3.11 30.22
CA GLU A 209 19.24 -1.86 30.93
C GLU A 209 19.55 -0.70 29.98
N LYS A 210 20.17 -1.03 28.84
CA LYS A 210 20.61 -0.10 27.81
C LYS A 210 20.62 -0.78 26.45
N ILE A 211 20.31 -0.01 25.41
CA ILE A 211 20.53 -0.38 24.01
C ILE A 211 20.90 0.86 23.20
N ASN A 212 21.91 0.75 22.35
CA ASN A 212 22.29 1.82 21.43
C ASN A 212 21.59 1.57 20.09
N LEU A 213 20.78 2.52 19.65
CA LEU A 213 20.08 2.43 18.38
C LEU A 213 20.98 2.89 17.22
N PRO A 214 20.95 2.23 16.04
CA PRO A 214 21.66 2.65 14.84
C PRO A 214 21.24 4.04 14.34
N THR A 215 22.16 4.83 13.78
CA THR A 215 21.87 6.22 13.37
C THR A 215 20.96 6.34 12.15
N GLU A 216 20.93 5.33 11.27
CA GLU A 216 20.17 5.34 10.02
C GLU A 216 18.70 4.89 10.19
N LEU A 217 18.24 4.61 11.42
CA LEU A 217 16.85 4.25 11.66
C LEU A 217 15.91 5.40 11.30
N LYS A 218 14.85 5.06 10.56
CA LYS A 218 13.78 5.99 10.16
C LYS A 218 12.57 5.98 11.07
N GLU A 219 12.34 4.90 11.79
CA GLU A 219 11.20 4.75 12.69
C GLU A 219 11.57 3.93 13.92
N ILE A 220 10.89 4.19 15.04
CA ILE A 220 10.80 3.24 16.15
C ILE A 220 9.46 2.49 16.02
N PRO A 221 9.47 1.20 15.68
CA PRO A 221 8.22 0.46 15.41
C PRO A 221 7.30 0.33 16.63
N ALA A 222 6.04 -0.01 16.34
CA ALA A 222 5.05 -0.33 17.35
C ALA A 222 5.55 -1.42 18.31
N TYR A 223 5.35 -1.19 19.61
CA TYR A 223 5.73 -2.07 20.72
C TYR A 223 7.22 -2.45 20.82
N ALA A 224 8.12 -1.82 20.06
CA ALA A 224 9.51 -2.27 19.91
C ALA A 224 10.22 -2.54 21.24
N PHE A 225 10.06 -1.67 22.24
CA PHE A 225 10.67 -1.76 23.58
C PHE A 225 9.63 -1.82 24.71
N SER A 226 8.38 -2.12 24.40
CA SER A 226 7.31 -2.20 25.40
C SER A 226 7.66 -3.20 26.51
N TYR A 227 7.43 -2.86 27.79
CA TYR A 227 7.78 -3.65 28.97
C TYR A 227 9.29 -3.93 29.16
N CYS A 228 10.19 -3.12 28.60
CA CYS A 228 11.61 -3.11 28.97
C CYS A 228 11.81 -2.39 30.31
N ARG A 229 11.32 -2.99 31.39
CA ARG A 229 11.20 -2.36 32.72
C ARG A 229 12.51 -1.92 33.37
N ALA A 230 13.64 -2.49 32.97
CA ALA A 230 14.96 -2.12 33.46
C ALA A 230 15.66 -1.05 32.61
N LEU A 231 15.07 -0.65 31.47
CA LEU A 231 15.69 0.29 30.54
C LEU A 231 15.74 1.68 31.19
N THR A 232 16.94 2.15 31.49
CA THR A 232 17.15 3.42 32.21
C THR A 232 17.37 4.60 31.29
N GLU A 233 17.93 4.35 30.10
CA GLU A 233 18.19 5.34 29.06
C GLU A 233 17.95 4.75 27.68
N ILE A 234 17.48 5.59 26.75
CA ILE A 234 17.43 5.29 25.33
C ILE A 234 17.68 6.57 24.55
N LYS A 235 18.68 6.54 23.65
CA LYS A 235 18.93 7.64 22.71
C LYS A 235 18.21 7.32 21.41
N ILE A 236 17.16 8.07 21.11
CA ILE A 236 16.48 8.01 19.82
C ILE A 236 17.35 8.75 18.80
N PRO A 237 17.74 8.12 17.67
CA PRO A 237 18.58 8.75 16.66
C PRO A 237 17.92 9.95 15.94
N ASP A 238 18.72 10.94 15.54
CA ASP A 238 18.29 12.17 14.86
C ASP A 238 17.69 11.95 13.45
N GLY A 239 17.77 10.71 12.93
CA GLY A 239 17.17 10.31 11.65
C GLY A 239 15.75 9.76 11.77
N VAL A 240 15.26 9.52 12.99
CA VAL A 240 13.95 8.92 13.26
C VAL A 240 12.84 9.94 13.00
N GLU A 241 11.88 9.59 12.16
CA GLU A 241 10.78 10.46 11.73
C GLU A 241 9.48 10.17 12.49
N SER A 242 9.34 8.98 13.08
CA SER A 242 8.15 8.57 13.84
C SER A 242 8.46 7.60 14.99
N ILE A 243 7.65 7.67 16.04
CA ILE A 243 7.64 6.72 17.17
C ILE A 243 6.28 6.00 17.17
N GLY A 244 6.30 4.68 17.03
CA GLY A 244 5.09 3.86 16.91
C GLY A 244 4.29 3.71 18.20
N GLU A 245 3.08 3.17 18.07
CA GLU A 245 2.20 2.89 19.20
C GLU A 245 2.88 1.96 20.22
N TYR A 246 2.72 2.24 21.52
CA TYR A 246 3.31 1.46 22.61
C TYR A 246 4.85 1.27 22.57
N ALA A 247 5.59 1.99 21.72
CA ALA A 247 7.01 1.73 21.45
C ALA A 247 7.87 1.57 22.72
N PHE A 248 7.65 2.40 23.74
CA PHE A 248 8.32 2.40 25.04
C PHE A 248 7.33 2.23 26.21
N ALA A 249 6.13 1.71 25.97
CA ALA A 249 5.12 1.52 27.00
C ALA A 249 5.65 0.66 28.16
N ASN A 250 5.44 1.07 29.41
CA ASN A 250 5.90 0.38 30.61
C ASN A 250 7.44 0.24 30.73
N CYS A 251 8.21 1.19 30.17
CA CYS A 251 9.63 1.35 30.49
C CYS A 251 9.79 2.10 31.82
N GLU A 252 9.39 1.47 32.92
CA GLU A 252 9.23 2.09 34.24
C GLU A 252 10.51 2.71 34.82
N ALA A 253 11.69 2.22 34.42
CA ALA A 253 12.99 2.72 34.88
C ALA A 253 13.55 3.88 34.03
N LEU A 254 12.91 4.25 32.91
CA LEU A 254 13.42 5.28 32.00
C LEU A 254 13.46 6.63 32.72
N ILE A 255 14.64 7.25 32.80
CA ILE A 255 14.88 8.46 33.63
C ILE A 255 14.50 9.74 32.88
N SER A 256 14.64 9.74 31.56
CA SER A 256 14.36 10.88 30.69
C SER A 256 13.82 10.38 29.35
N VAL A 257 12.86 11.10 28.79
CA VAL A 257 12.42 10.93 27.41
C VAL A 257 12.93 12.12 26.61
N SER A 258 13.79 11.87 25.62
CA SER A 258 14.30 12.90 24.71
C SER A 258 13.94 12.49 23.28
N VAL A 259 13.03 13.25 22.67
CA VAL A 259 12.53 13.04 21.32
C VAL A 259 13.27 14.00 20.39
N PRO A 260 13.98 13.52 19.36
CA PRO A 260 14.79 14.38 18.49
C PRO A 260 13.92 15.22 17.55
N ASP A 261 14.51 16.30 17.03
CA ASP A 261 13.82 17.29 16.19
C ASP A 261 13.23 16.71 14.90
N SER A 262 13.74 15.58 14.40
CA SER A 262 13.24 14.93 13.20
C SER A 262 11.87 14.24 13.35
N VAL A 263 11.46 13.94 14.60
CA VAL A 263 10.23 13.18 14.87
C VAL A 263 9.02 14.06 14.64
N ARG A 264 8.12 13.60 13.76
CA ARG A 264 6.87 14.29 13.42
C ARG A 264 5.70 13.82 14.26
N THR A 265 5.67 12.55 14.63
CA THR A 265 4.55 11.94 15.36
C THR A 265 5.00 11.00 16.47
N ILE A 266 4.28 11.05 17.60
CA ILE A 266 4.35 10.07 18.68
C ILE A 266 3.06 9.27 18.69
N GLY A 267 3.15 7.95 18.53
CA GLY A 267 2.01 7.05 18.49
C GLY A 267 1.31 6.88 19.84
N ALA A 268 0.08 6.36 19.79
CA ALA A 268 -0.72 6.11 20.98
C ALA A 268 0.04 5.24 22.01
N TYR A 269 -0.08 5.57 23.30
CA TYR A 269 0.56 4.86 24.42
C TYR A 269 2.09 4.75 24.34
N ALA A 270 2.78 5.48 23.46
CA ALA A 270 4.21 5.27 23.16
C ALA A 270 5.11 5.25 24.39
N PHE A 271 4.90 6.13 25.37
CA PHE A 271 5.66 6.24 26.62
C PHE A 271 4.78 6.04 27.86
N THR A 272 3.64 5.35 27.74
CA THR A 272 2.72 5.14 28.86
C THR A 272 3.45 4.44 30.03
N VAL A 273 3.21 4.88 31.25
CA VAL A 273 3.76 4.28 32.48
C VAL A 273 5.31 4.32 32.53
N CYS A 274 5.95 5.33 31.91
CA CYS A 274 7.37 5.65 32.16
C CYS A 274 7.50 6.42 33.49
N THR A 275 7.23 5.74 34.60
CA THR A 275 7.01 6.36 35.92
C THR A 275 8.24 7.04 36.51
N SER A 276 9.45 6.66 36.10
CA SER A 276 10.71 7.29 36.54
C SER A 276 11.14 8.50 35.71
N ALA A 277 10.44 8.79 34.60
CA ALA A 277 10.84 9.86 33.69
C ALA A 277 10.66 11.23 34.35
N LYS A 278 11.77 11.92 34.61
CA LYS A 278 11.79 13.24 35.25
C LYS A 278 11.68 14.38 34.25
N THR A 279 12.17 14.15 33.03
CA THR A 279 12.15 15.11 31.92
C THR A 279 11.52 14.48 30.69
N ILE A 280 10.77 15.29 29.96
CA ILE A 280 10.24 14.99 28.63
C ILE A 280 10.65 16.17 27.75
N GLU A 281 11.53 15.91 26.79
CA GLU A 281 11.96 16.86 25.77
C GLU A 281 11.34 16.43 24.43
N LEU A 282 10.61 17.35 23.81
CA LEU A 282 9.91 17.12 22.55
C LEU A 282 10.63 17.87 21.43
N GLY A 283 10.85 17.19 20.31
CA GLY A 283 11.54 17.75 19.14
C GLY A 283 10.76 18.87 18.46
N ALA A 284 11.47 19.78 17.80
CA ALA A 284 10.91 20.99 17.19
C ALA A 284 9.92 20.72 16.03
N GLU A 285 10.07 19.61 15.28
CA GLU A 285 9.17 19.26 14.17
C GLU A 285 7.96 18.41 14.58
N LEU A 286 7.80 18.12 15.88
CA LEU A 286 6.71 17.29 16.37
C LEU A 286 5.36 17.98 16.12
N SER A 287 4.50 17.34 15.32
CA SER A 287 3.17 17.86 14.97
C SER A 287 2.04 17.25 15.77
N ALA A 288 2.19 16.01 16.27
CA ALA A 288 1.13 15.32 17.01
C ALA A 288 1.66 14.38 18.10
N ILE A 289 0.96 14.38 19.25
CA ILE A 289 1.13 13.43 20.35
C ILE A 289 -0.12 12.54 20.41
N GLY A 290 0.05 11.23 20.30
CA GLY A 290 -1.04 10.27 20.32
C GLY A 290 -1.76 10.17 21.68
N GLU A 291 -2.92 9.52 21.69
CA GLU A 291 -3.67 9.24 22.92
C GLU A 291 -2.85 8.43 23.93
N TYR A 292 -3.00 8.71 25.22
CA TYR A 292 -2.29 8.04 26.32
C TYR A 292 -0.75 8.01 26.24
N SER A 293 -0.12 8.77 25.32
CA SER A 293 1.31 8.66 25.00
C SER A 293 2.22 8.77 26.21
N PHE A 294 1.92 9.65 27.17
CA PHE A 294 2.65 9.86 28.42
C PHE A 294 1.77 9.61 29.65
N TYR A 295 0.72 8.80 29.51
CA TYR A 295 -0.18 8.47 30.62
C TYR A 295 0.61 7.86 31.79
N ARG A 296 0.41 8.37 33.01
CA ARG A 296 1.13 7.96 34.23
C ARG A 296 2.66 8.09 34.14
N CYS A 297 3.20 9.07 33.43
CA CYS A 297 4.58 9.52 33.61
C CYS A 297 4.72 10.31 34.92
N SER A 298 4.56 9.63 36.06
CA SER A 298 4.30 10.27 37.36
C SER A 298 5.45 11.07 37.97
N SER A 299 6.63 11.11 37.36
CA SER A 299 7.80 11.89 37.84
C SER A 299 8.10 13.15 37.04
N VAL A 300 7.43 13.38 35.91
CA VAL A 300 7.66 14.58 35.08
C VAL A 300 7.15 15.82 35.80
N LYS A 301 7.95 16.88 35.82
CA LYS A 301 7.59 18.15 36.50
C LYS A 301 7.06 19.22 35.58
N SER A 302 7.57 19.27 34.35
CA SER A 302 7.16 20.25 33.36
C SER A 302 7.31 19.68 31.96
N VAL A 303 6.48 20.18 31.05
CA VAL A 303 6.53 19.82 29.62
C VAL A 303 6.35 21.07 28.78
N VAL A 304 7.17 21.21 27.74
CA VAL A 304 7.04 22.26 26.71
C VAL A 304 6.47 21.62 25.46
N LEU A 305 5.34 22.13 24.99
CA LEU A 305 4.67 21.71 23.75
C LEU A 305 5.11 22.65 22.63
N GLY A 306 5.93 22.13 21.70
CA GLY A 306 6.67 22.92 20.70
C GLY A 306 5.83 23.65 19.65
N GLU A 307 6.48 24.53 18.88
CA GLU A 307 5.85 25.47 17.95
C GLU A 307 5.08 24.82 16.79
N LYS A 308 5.51 23.63 16.35
CA LYS A 308 4.85 22.88 15.26
C LYS A 308 3.78 21.91 15.73
N LEU A 309 3.61 21.75 17.04
CA LEU A 309 2.60 20.85 17.59
C LEU A 309 1.21 21.39 17.25
N LYS A 310 0.35 20.51 16.73
CA LYS A 310 -1.06 20.77 16.42
C LYS A 310 -2.01 19.96 17.28
N ASP A 311 -1.63 18.73 17.64
CA ASP A 311 -2.54 17.83 18.36
C ASP A 311 -1.91 17.24 19.63
N VAL A 312 -2.61 17.38 20.75
CA VAL A 312 -2.36 16.64 22.00
C VAL A 312 -3.50 15.64 22.18
N GLY A 313 -3.22 14.36 22.00
CA GLY A 313 -4.22 13.30 22.04
C GLY A 313 -4.94 13.13 23.38
N ALA A 314 -6.06 12.42 23.35
CA ALA A 314 -6.85 12.13 24.54
C ALA A 314 -6.01 11.40 25.61
N TYR A 315 -6.14 11.79 26.87
CA TYR A 315 -5.39 11.22 28.00
C TYR A 315 -3.86 11.28 27.88
N ALA A 316 -3.29 12.05 26.93
CA ALA A 316 -1.86 12.02 26.59
C ALA A 316 -0.94 12.18 27.80
N PHE A 317 -1.23 13.08 28.72
CA PHE A 317 -0.47 13.32 29.97
C PHE A 317 -1.29 12.98 31.22
N SER A 318 -2.41 12.26 31.10
CA SER A 318 -3.28 11.99 32.24
C SER A 318 -2.54 11.21 33.34
N ALA A 319 -2.84 11.56 34.59
CA ALA A 319 -2.23 11.01 35.80
C ALA A 319 -0.69 11.21 35.90
N CYS A 320 -0.13 12.23 35.24
CA CYS A 320 1.21 12.74 35.53
C CYS A 320 1.18 13.53 36.85
N SER A 321 1.12 12.82 37.98
CA SER A 321 0.86 13.39 39.31
C SER A 321 1.92 14.38 39.81
N SER A 322 3.14 14.37 39.25
CA SER A 322 4.19 15.34 39.59
C SER A 322 4.25 16.53 38.63
N LEU A 323 3.41 16.57 37.60
CA LEU A 323 3.43 17.65 36.61
C LEU A 323 2.93 18.93 37.27
N GLU A 324 3.82 19.91 37.40
CA GLU A 324 3.55 21.20 38.04
C GLU A 324 3.21 22.29 37.01
N ALA A 325 3.77 22.19 35.79
CA ALA A 325 3.62 23.21 34.76
C ALA A 325 3.64 22.71 33.32
N ILE A 326 2.93 23.41 32.45
CA ILE A 326 3.02 23.23 30.99
C ILE A 326 3.26 24.57 30.29
N GLU A 327 3.93 24.53 29.16
CA GLU A 327 4.10 25.66 28.24
C GLU A 327 3.65 25.23 26.83
N ILE A 328 2.85 26.06 26.17
CA ILE A 328 2.31 25.79 24.83
C ILE A 328 2.79 26.86 23.87
N LEU A 329 3.70 26.49 22.98
CA LEU A 329 4.28 27.35 21.96
C LEU A 329 3.58 27.22 20.61
N GLY A 330 2.92 26.09 20.36
CA GLY A 330 2.23 25.78 19.12
C GLY A 330 1.07 26.73 18.81
N THR A 331 0.78 26.88 17.53
CA THR A 331 -0.40 27.65 17.04
C THR A 331 -1.48 26.69 16.56
N GLU A 332 -2.73 27.03 16.82
CA GLU A 332 -3.91 26.19 16.52
C GLU A 332 -3.85 24.80 17.20
N VAL A 333 -3.33 24.73 18.43
CA VAL A 333 -3.20 23.46 19.17
C VAL A 333 -4.57 22.98 19.63
N SER A 334 -4.91 21.73 19.33
CA SER A 334 -6.07 21.04 19.90
C SER A 334 -5.65 20.17 21.08
N ILE A 335 -6.24 20.42 22.25
CA ILE A 335 -6.01 19.64 23.47
C ILE A 335 -7.15 18.63 23.61
N GLY A 336 -6.84 17.34 23.54
CA GLY A 336 -7.82 16.26 23.55
C GLY A 336 -8.52 16.04 24.91
N GLU A 337 -9.55 15.19 24.87
CA GLU A 337 -10.29 14.74 26.07
C GLU A 337 -9.33 14.25 27.15
N SER A 338 -9.50 14.74 28.38
CA SER A 338 -8.74 14.29 29.55
C SER A 338 -7.21 14.36 29.38
N ALA A 339 -6.67 15.16 28.44
CA ALA A 339 -5.25 15.19 28.12
C ALA A 339 -4.33 15.38 29.34
N PHE A 340 -4.73 16.22 30.30
CA PHE A 340 -4.04 16.47 31.58
C PHE A 340 -4.88 16.04 32.79
N TYR A 341 -5.84 15.13 32.61
CA TYR A 341 -6.73 14.67 33.67
C TYR A 341 -5.95 14.09 34.85
N ASN A 342 -6.29 14.52 36.07
CA ASN A 342 -5.69 14.08 37.33
C ASN A 342 -4.16 14.35 37.42
N CYS A 343 -3.66 15.39 36.75
CA CYS A 343 -2.34 15.96 37.04
C CYS A 343 -2.43 16.86 38.28
N THR A 344 -2.46 16.23 39.45
CA THR A 344 -2.89 16.88 40.71
C THR A 344 -2.06 18.08 41.16
N LEU A 345 -0.82 18.23 40.67
CA LEU A 345 0.05 19.37 40.97
C LEU A 345 0.09 20.45 39.89
N LEU A 346 -0.60 20.23 38.75
CA LEU A 346 -0.57 21.14 37.62
C LEU A 346 -1.34 22.41 37.97
N SER A 347 -0.59 23.49 38.18
CA SER A 347 -1.09 24.79 38.65
C SER A 347 -0.66 25.95 37.77
N ARG A 348 0.21 25.69 36.78
CA ARG A 348 0.71 26.70 35.84
C ARG A 348 0.60 26.19 34.41
N ALA A 349 -0.04 26.97 33.56
CA ALA A 349 -0.05 26.79 32.12
C ALA A 349 0.30 28.14 31.50
N ASP A 350 1.28 28.15 30.61
CA ASP A 350 1.69 29.35 29.89
C ASP A 350 1.42 29.13 28.38
N ILE A 351 0.39 29.78 27.85
CA ILE A 351 0.03 29.66 26.44
C ILE A 351 0.63 30.84 25.68
N LYS A 352 1.77 30.61 25.03
CA LYS A 352 2.47 31.62 24.19
C LYS A 352 1.97 31.63 22.75
N GLY A 353 1.55 30.47 22.25
CA GLY A 353 0.96 30.31 20.92
C GLY A 353 -0.57 30.54 20.93
N ASP A 354 -1.28 29.79 20.09
CA ASP A 354 -2.75 29.83 20.03
C ASP A 354 -3.31 28.41 20.20
N VAL A 355 -4.32 28.25 21.03
CA VAL A 355 -5.03 26.98 21.23
C VAL A 355 -6.32 27.06 20.44
N LEU A 356 -6.63 26.04 19.64
CA LEU A 356 -7.85 25.98 18.85
C LEU A 356 -9.03 25.43 19.67
N SER A 357 -8.77 24.40 20.47
CA SER A 357 -9.79 23.71 21.25
C SER A 357 -9.24 23.07 22.53
N VAL A 358 -10.10 22.96 23.54
CA VAL A 358 -9.84 22.23 24.78
C VAL A 358 -10.96 21.20 25.00
N GLY A 359 -10.58 19.92 25.01
CA GLY A 359 -11.49 18.78 25.08
C GLY A 359 -12.10 18.52 26.46
N GLU A 360 -13.06 17.61 26.50
CA GLU A 360 -13.83 17.27 27.70
C GLU A 360 -12.90 16.80 28.83
N TYR A 361 -13.06 17.40 30.01
CA TYR A 361 -12.24 17.12 31.21
C TYR A 361 -10.71 17.23 31.01
N ALA A 362 -10.24 17.93 29.96
CA ALA A 362 -8.82 18.01 29.62
C ALA A 362 -7.94 18.38 30.83
N PHE A 363 -8.44 19.23 31.72
CA PHE A 363 -7.73 19.67 32.93
C PHE A 363 -8.44 19.27 34.23
N ALA A 364 -9.42 18.36 34.22
CA ALA A 364 -10.14 17.99 35.45
C ALA A 364 -9.22 17.27 36.45
N GLY A 365 -9.36 17.56 37.74
CA GLY A 365 -8.50 17.01 38.79
C GLY A 365 -7.09 17.60 38.86
N THR A 366 -6.87 18.75 38.20
CA THR A 366 -5.63 19.55 38.34
C THR A 366 -5.76 20.58 39.47
N ALA A 367 -4.67 21.25 39.82
CA ALA A 367 -4.69 22.28 40.87
C ALA A 367 -5.36 23.60 40.43
N PHE A 368 -5.81 23.72 39.17
CA PHE A 368 -6.67 24.83 38.72
C PHE A 368 -8.07 24.79 39.33
N TRP A 369 -8.55 23.62 39.77
CA TRP A 369 -9.87 23.44 40.36
C TRP A 369 -9.83 23.78 41.86
N THR A 370 -9.94 25.08 42.18
CA THR A 370 -9.96 25.57 43.57
C THR A 370 -11.40 25.76 44.08
N GLU A 371 -11.67 25.54 45.36
CA GLU A 371 -13.04 25.71 45.90
C GLU A 371 -13.52 27.18 45.94
N THR A 372 -12.62 28.16 45.75
CA THR A 372 -12.91 29.59 45.94
C THR A 372 -13.41 30.28 44.67
N ASP A 373 -12.98 29.84 43.49
CA ASP A 373 -13.37 30.47 42.23
C ASP A 373 -14.50 29.67 41.55
N PRO A 374 -15.63 30.30 41.20
CA PRO A 374 -16.75 29.59 40.58
C PRO A 374 -16.44 29.17 39.13
N LEU A 375 -15.55 29.89 38.44
CA LEU A 375 -15.11 29.63 37.08
C LEU A 375 -13.67 29.15 37.07
N VAL A 376 -13.38 28.06 36.36
CA VAL A 376 -12.05 27.46 36.28
C VAL A 376 -11.39 27.86 34.98
N TYR A 377 -10.25 28.55 35.10
CA TYR A 377 -9.45 29.00 33.97
C TYR A 377 -8.09 28.31 33.94
N VAL A 378 -7.66 27.94 32.75
CA VAL A 378 -6.29 27.54 32.43
C VAL A 378 -5.73 28.61 31.50
N ASP A 379 -4.90 29.49 32.05
CA ASP A 379 -4.51 30.73 31.39
C ASP A 379 -5.74 31.52 30.89
N ASN A 380 -5.86 31.79 29.58
CA ASN A 380 -6.98 32.50 28.97
C ASN A 380 -8.13 31.59 28.48
N TRP A 381 -8.14 30.31 28.86
CA TRP A 381 -9.18 29.35 28.50
C TRP A 381 -10.08 29.03 29.68
N LEU A 382 -11.40 29.20 29.49
CA LEU A 382 -12.38 28.73 30.47
C LEU A 382 -12.63 27.23 30.26
N VAL A 383 -12.30 26.41 31.25
CA VAL A 383 -12.36 24.94 31.13
C VAL A 383 -13.46 24.29 31.96
N GLY A 384 -14.11 25.04 32.86
CA GLY A 384 -15.11 24.47 33.76
C GLY A 384 -15.72 25.46 34.74
N VAL A 385 -16.68 24.97 35.51
CA VAL A 385 -17.24 25.64 36.68
C VAL A 385 -17.18 24.75 37.92
N ASN A 386 -16.82 25.32 39.06
CA ASN A 386 -16.84 24.63 40.36
C ASN A 386 -18.21 24.70 41.04
N ASN A 387 -18.99 25.74 40.76
CA ASN A 387 -20.31 25.94 41.33
C ASN A 387 -21.39 25.94 40.23
N ILE A 388 -22.20 24.88 40.19
CA ILE A 388 -23.28 24.72 39.21
C ILE A 388 -24.50 25.63 39.48
N GLU A 389 -24.52 26.35 40.61
CA GLU A 389 -25.60 27.26 41.01
C GLU A 389 -25.42 28.70 40.47
N VAL A 390 -24.47 28.93 39.56
CA VAL A 390 -24.26 30.26 38.94
C VAL A 390 -25.48 30.70 38.12
N GLU A 391 -26.08 31.85 38.48
CA GLU A 391 -27.27 32.39 37.78
C GLU A 391 -26.91 33.30 36.59
N SER A 392 -25.85 34.11 36.70
CA SER A 392 -25.39 34.99 35.63
C SER A 392 -23.88 35.08 35.64
N VAL A 393 -23.28 35.05 34.45
CA VAL A 393 -21.82 35.00 34.29
C VAL A 393 -21.35 36.05 33.27
N SER A 394 -20.31 36.78 33.63
CA SER A 394 -19.52 37.61 32.71
C SER A 394 -18.10 37.07 32.68
N LEU A 395 -17.63 36.66 31.50
CA LEU A 395 -16.28 36.10 31.35
C LEU A 395 -15.20 37.20 31.40
N ARG A 396 -13.97 36.81 31.72
CA ARG A 396 -12.80 37.71 31.69
C ARG A 396 -12.59 38.25 30.28
N GLN A 397 -12.22 39.53 30.14
CA GLN A 397 -12.08 40.20 28.83
C GLN A 397 -10.97 39.64 27.94
N ASP A 398 -10.03 38.90 28.52
CA ASP A 398 -8.94 38.19 27.86
C ASP A 398 -9.27 36.73 27.54
N THR A 399 -10.51 36.25 27.80
CA THR A 399 -10.90 34.87 27.49
C THR A 399 -10.82 34.60 25.99
N ILE A 400 -10.07 33.57 25.57
CA ILE A 400 -9.89 33.21 24.15
C ILE A 400 -10.80 32.06 23.72
N GLY A 401 -11.21 31.18 24.64
CA GLY A 401 -12.03 30.03 24.30
C GLY A 401 -12.82 29.49 25.49
N ILE A 402 -13.94 28.81 25.17
CA ILE A 402 -14.75 28.06 26.13
C ILE A 402 -14.54 26.57 25.82
N GLY A 403 -13.92 25.85 26.74
CA GLY A 403 -13.62 24.42 26.59
C GLY A 403 -14.88 23.55 26.53
N ALA A 404 -14.69 22.33 26.05
CA ALA A 404 -15.75 21.35 25.98
C ALA A 404 -16.34 21.08 27.36
N ARG A 405 -17.68 21.06 27.44
CA ARG A 405 -18.47 20.91 28.68
C ARG A 405 -18.23 21.93 29.79
N ALA A 406 -17.60 23.08 29.52
CA ALA A 406 -17.25 24.05 30.56
C ALA A 406 -18.42 24.48 31.47
N PHE A 407 -19.64 24.57 30.94
CA PHE A 407 -20.88 24.88 31.65
C PHE A 407 -21.91 23.73 31.62
N ALA A 408 -21.55 22.53 31.16
CA ALA A 408 -22.52 21.46 30.97
C ALA A 408 -23.28 21.15 32.28
N GLY A 409 -24.61 21.19 32.23
CA GLY A 409 -25.49 20.95 33.37
C GLY A 409 -25.69 22.14 34.31
N CYS A 410 -25.26 23.37 33.95
CA CYS A 410 -25.57 24.57 34.73
C CYS A 410 -27.04 24.98 34.57
N GLU A 411 -27.96 24.26 35.22
CA GLU A 411 -29.40 24.47 35.08
C GLU A 411 -29.90 25.82 35.62
N GLN A 412 -29.14 26.46 36.52
CA GLN A 412 -29.48 27.78 37.07
C GLN A 412 -28.97 28.95 36.24
N LEU A 413 -28.01 28.72 35.33
CA LEU A 413 -27.46 29.76 34.47
C LEU A 413 -28.57 30.34 33.60
N ARG A 414 -28.82 31.65 33.72
CA ARG A 414 -29.86 32.39 32.99
C ARG A 414 -29.29 33.18 31.84
N ASP A 415 -28.20 33.90 32.07
CA ASP A 415 -27.65 34.83 31.10
C ASP A 415 -26.11 34.81 31.15
N ILE A 416 -25.48 34.80 29.98
CA ILE A 416 -24.02 34.86 29.86
C ILE A 416 -23.58 35.90 28.82
N LEU A 417 -22.59 36.72 29.23
CA LEU A 417 -21.89 37.65 28.35
C LEU A 417 -20.52 37.06 27.96
N ILE A 418 -20.33 36.85 26.66
CA ILE A 418 -19.11 36.29 26.08
C ILE A 418 -18.35 37.44 25.38
N PRO A 419 -17.12 37.78 25.79
CA PRO A 419 -16.36 38.88 25.21
C PRO A 419 -15.92 38.59 23.78
N SER A 420 -15.62 39.65 23.02
CA SER A 420 -15.21 39.58 21.61
C SER A 420 -13.83 38.95 21.37
N SER A 421 -13.12 38.57 22.44
CA SER A 421 -11.85 37.82 22.38
C SER A 421 -12.05 36.32 22.21
N VAL A 422 -13.24 35.78 22.54
CA VAL A 422 -13.51 34.34 22.50
C VAL A 422 -13.68 33.88 21.06
N LYS A 423 -12.75 33.05 20.56
CA LYS A 423 -12.75 32.51 19.19
C LYS A 423 -13.59 31.25 19.01
N SER A 424 -13.72 30.41 20.03
CA SER A 424 -14.43 29.13 19.90
C SER A 424 -15.24 28.76 21.14
N VAL A 425 -16.38 28.10 20.88
CA VAL A 425 -17.21 27.46 21.90
C VAL A 425 -17.13 25.96 21.70
N GLY A 426 -16.55 25.25 22.67
CA GLY A 426 -16.26 23.83 22.57
C GLY A 426 -17.48 22.92 22.55
N GLU A 427 -17.23 21.65 22.23
CA GLU A 427 -18.22 20.59 22.22
C GLU A 427 -18.96 20.50 23.56
N ARG A 428 -20.30 20.42 23.52
CA ARG A 428 -21.16 20.35 24.72
C ARG A 428 -20.93 21.47 25.75
N ALA A 429 -20.31 22.60 25.41
CA ALA A 429 -19.93 23.65 26.34
C ALA A 429 -21.06 24.06 27.31
N PHE A 430 -22.28 24.24 26.80
CA PHE A 430 -23.50 24.59 27.54
C PHE A 430 -24.54 23.46 27.54
N TYR A 431 -24.12 22.22 27.30
CA TYR A 431 -25.02 21.07 27.20
C TYR A 431 -25.95 20.97 28.42
N LYS A 432 -27.27 20.92 28.19
CA LYS A 432 -28.32 20.88 29.23
C LYS A 432 -28.29 22.04 30.24
N CYS A 433 -27.86 23.25 29.85
CA CYS A 433 -28.15 24.46 30.61
C CYS A 433 -29.62 24.86 30.44
N THR A 434 -30.54 24.09 31.03
CA THR A 434 -31.99 24.21 30.80
C THR A 434 -32.56 25.58 31.20
N GLY A 435 -31.89 26.28 32.11
CA GLY A 435 -32.25 27.62 32.55
C GLY A 435 -31.76 28.76 31.68
N LEU A 436 -30.86 28.51 30.71
CA LEU A 436 -30.17 29.53 29.91
C LEU A 436 -31.15 30.20 28.95
N ARG A 437 -31.32 31.51 29.10
CA ARG A 437 -32.27 32.36 28.36
C ARG A 437 -31.59 33.24 27.32
N ALA A 438 -30.45 33.85 27.66
CA ALA A 438 -29.73 34.74 26.78
C ALA A 438 -28.23 34.44 26.71
N VAL A 439 -27.70 34.46 25.49
CA VAL A 439 -26.27 34.44 25.20
C VAL A 439 -25.95 35.66 24.34
N VAL A 440 -25.06 36.52 24.84
CA VAL A 440 -24.65 37.74 24.14
C VAL A 440 -23.16 37.63 23.84
N PHE A 441 -22.80 37.60 22.56
CA PHE A 441 -21.41 37.76 22.13
C PHE A 441 -21.09 39.25 21.96
N GLY A 442 -19.90 39.67 22.41
CA GLY A 442 -19.35 40.98 22.05
C GLY A 442 -19.09 41.06 20.55
N ASN A 443 -19.16 42.25 19.96
CA ASN A 443 -18.93 42.46 18.51
C ASN A 443 -17.58 41.86 18.07
N GLY A 444 -17.59 40.93 17.10
CA GLY A 444 -16.44 40.10 16.72
C GLY A 444 -16.54 38.69 17.33
N GLY A 445 -15.43 38.15 17.83
CA GLY A 445 -15.45 37.03 18.78
C GLY A 445 -15.40 35.65 18.16
N VAL A 446 -16.54 34.98 18.02
CA VAL A 446 -16.58 33.52 17.84
C VAL A 446 -16.57 33.13 16.37
N GLU A 447 -15.62 32.28 15.99
CA GLU A 447 -15.50 31.68 14.66
C GLU A 447 -16.18 30.30 14.58
N SER A 448 -16.34 29.59 15.69
CA SER A 448 -16.97 28.26 15.71
C SER A 448 -17.82 27.97 16.97
N ILE A 449 -18.95 27.30 16.74
CA ILE A 449 -19.80 26.70 17.77
C ILE A 449 -19.74 25.18 17.60
N GLY A 450 -19.19 24.48 18.60
CA GLY A 450 -18.92 23.04 18.55
C GLY A 450 -20.16 22.13 18.65
N GLU A 451 -19.92 20.84 18.42
CA GLU A 451 -20.98 19.82 18.40
C GLU A 451 -21.74 19.80 19.74
N TYR A 452 -23.08 19.73 19.69
CA TYR A 452 -23.94 19.77 20.89
C TYR A 452 -23.72 20.96 21.84
N ALA A 453 -23.02 22.03 21.45
CA ALA A 453 -22.59 23.10 22.35
C ALA A 453 -23.72 23.65 23.23
N PHE A 454 -24.91 23.87 22.67
CA PHE A 454 -26.09 24.36 23.38
C PHE A 454 -27.21 23.32 23.48
N ALA A 455 -26.97 22.06 23.12
CA ALA A 455 -28.03 21.06 23.07
C ALA A 455 -28.75 20.90 24.42
N GLY A 456 -30.08 20.94 24.39
CA GLY A 456 -30.94 20.87 25.58
C GLY A 456 -31.08 22.20 26.36
N CYS A 457 -30.59 23.33 25.85
CA CYS A 457 -30.88 24.66 26.42
C CYS A 457 -32.33 25.07 26.11
N THR A 458 -33.30 24.47 26.81
CA THR A 458 -34.73 24.59 26.50
C THR A 458 -35.32 25.97 26.74
N ALA A 459 -34.70 26.81 27.57
CA ALA A 459 -35.14 28.19 27.83
C ALA A 459 -34.52 29.25 26.90
N LEU A 460 -33.66 28.85 25.94
CA LEU A 460 -32.89 29.79 25.13
C LEU A 460 -33.79 30.58 24.18
N GLN A 461 -33.83 31.91 24.36
CA GLN A 461 -34.74 32.82 23.67
C GLN A 461 -34.02 33.98 22.97
N SER A 462 -32.81 34.31 23.41
CA SER A 462 -32.01 35.41 22.86
C SER A 462 -30.58 34.93 22.60
N PHE A 463 -30.12 35.06 21.37
CA PHE A 463 -28.78 34.66 20.95
C PHE A 463 -28.24 35.69 19.96
N GLN A 464 -27.30 36.52 20.39
CA GLN A 464 -26.70 37.53 19.51
C GLN A 464 -25.36 37.02 18.98
N LEU A 465 -25.30 36.61 17.72
CA LEU A 465 -24.09 36.11 17.07
C LEU A 465 -23.05 37.22 16.81
N GLY A 466 -21.79 36.82 16.78
CA GLY A 466 -20.69 37.66 16.30
C GLY A 466 -20.54 37.58 14.77
N ASP A 467 -20.03 38.65 14.16
CA ASP A 467 -19.88 38.78 12.70
C ASP A 467 -18.76 37.92 12.10
N SER A 468 -18.01 37.17 12.91
CA SER A 468 -16.88 36.33 12.50
C SER A 468 -17.18 34.83 12.48
N LEU A 469 -18.41 34.42 12.81
CA LEU A 469 -18.79 33.00 12.88
C LEU A 469 -18.71 32.34 11.50
N LYS A 470 -17.92 31.28 11.38
CA LYS A 470 -17.77 30.47 10.17
C LYS A 470 -18.53 29.16 10.26
N ASN A 471 -18.58 28.54 11.44
CA ASN A 471 -19.09 27.18 11.60
C ASN A 471 -20.07 27.03 12.78
N ILE A 472 -21.20 26.38 12.51
CA ILE A 472 -22.09 25.81 13.53
C ILE A 472 -22.07 24.30 13.35
N ASP A 473 -21.52 23.56 14.30
CA ASP A 473 -21.38 22.10 14.18
C ASP A 473 -22.68 21.32 14.40
N GLY A 474 -22.60 20.02 14.16
CA GLY A 474 -23.72 19.09 14.27
C GLY A 474 -24.40 19.18 15.64
N TYR A 475 -25.73 19.07 15.63
CA TYR A 475 -26.54 19.07 16.85
C TYR A 475 -26.33 20.27 17.81
N ALA A 476 -25.67 21.36 17.39
CA ALA A 476 -25.27 22.47 18.27
C ALA A 476 -26.41 23.03 19.12
N PHE A 477 -27.62 23.15 18.55
CA PHE A 477 -28.84 23.62 19.21
C PHE A 477 -29.91 22.52 19.36
N TYR A 478 -29.51 21.25 19.29
CA TYR A 478 -30.45 20.13 19.35
C TYR A 478 -31.37 20.21 20.57
N GLY A 479 -32.69 20.12 20.34
CA GLY A 479 -33.70 20.14 21.40
C GLY A 479 -33.85 21.48 22.14
N CYS A 480 -33.31 22.59 21.63
CA CYS A 480 -33.56 23.92 22.20
C CYS A 480 -34.96 24.42 21.82
N THR A 481 -35.98 23.94 22.53
CA THR A 481 -37.41 24.11 22.16
C THR A 481 -37.90 25.55 22.15
N SER A 482 -37.22 26.48 22.83
CA SER A 482 -37.53 27.91 22.80
C SER A 482 -36.88 28.69 21.64
N VAL A 483 -35.92 28.10 20.93
CA VAL A 483 -35.26 28.75 19.78
C VAL A 483 -36.25 28.85 18.63
N THR A 484 -36.69 30.07 18.30
CA THR A 484 -37.51 30.46 17.14
C THR A 484 -36.72 31.29 16.12
N SER A 485 -37.36 31.69 15.01
CA SER A 485 -36.74 32.51 13.96
C SER A 485 -36.28 33.91 14.43
N THR A 486 -36.78 34.39 15.58
CA THR A 486 -36.39 35.69 16.17
C THR A 486 -35.31 35.56 17.24
N THR A 487 -34.84 34.35 17.55
CA THR A 487 -33.83 34.11 18.60
C THR A 487 -32.49 34.75 18.24
N PHE A 488 -32.10 34.64 16.97
CA PHE A 488 -30.84 35.13 16.44
C PHE A 488 -30.95 36.64 16.16
N ILE A 489 -30.48 37.44 17.11
CA ILE A 489 -30.52 38.90 17.00
C ILE A 489 -29.57 39.32 15.88
N GLY A 490 -30.10 40.02 14.88
CA GLY A 490 -29.33 40.42 13.68
C GLY A 490 -29.26 39.37 12.58
N GLY A 491 -29.77 38.16 12.80
CA GLY A 491 -29.73 37.05 11.84
C GLY A 491 -28.44 36.21 11.95
N LEU A 492 -28.21 35.35 10.95
CA LEU A 492 -26.94 34.63 10.79
C LEU A 492 -25.93 35.53 10.06
N PRO A 493 -24.63 35.50 10.42
CA PRO A 493 -23.64 36.37 9.81
C PRO A 493 -23.24 35.90 8.40
N ALA A 494 -22.85 36.85 7.55
CA ALA A 494 -22.42 36.58 6.17
C ALA A 494 -21.12 35.75 6.09
N SER A 495 -20.31 35.75 7.16
CA SER A 495 -19.11 34.92 7.29
C SER A 495 -19.40 33.42 7.47
N LEU A 496 -20.67 33.03 7.67
CA LEU A 496 -21.02 31.64 7.94
C LEU A 496 -20.81 30.79 6.67
N GLU A 497 -19.99 29.75 6.82
CA GLU A 497 -19.56 28.84 5.75
C GLU A 497 -20.20 27.45 5.90
N ARG A 498 -20.61 27.05 7.12
CA ARG A 498 -21.21 25.73 7.35
C ARG A 498 -22.21 25.70 8.51
N ILE A 499 -23.29 24.96 8.29
CA ILE A 499 -24.19 24.45 9.34
C ILE A 499 -24.18 22.93 9.28
N GLY A 500 -23.77 22.31 10.38
CA GLY A 500 -23.60 20.88 10.53
C GLY A 500 -24.91 20.11 10.69
N VAL A 501 -24.76 18.78 10.62
CA VAL A 501 -25.86 17.82 10.66
C VAL A 501 -26.81 18.06 11.82
N TYR A 502 -28.11 18.25 11.52
CA TYR A 502 -29.17 18.41 12.52
C TYR A 502 -28.88 19.48 13.59
N ALA A 503 -28.08 20.52 13.28
CA ALA A 503 -27.72 21.57 14.23
C ALA A 503 -28.94 22.20 14.93
N PHE A 504 -30.08 22.29 14.23
CA PHE A 504 -31.33 22.88 14.74
C PHE A 504 -32.47 21.88 14.92
N TYR A 505 -32.19 20.58 14.91
CA TYR A 505 -33.25 19.57 15.05
C TYR A 505 -33.91 19.62 16.44
N GLY A 506 -35.24 19.53 16.46
CA GLY A 506 -36.03 19.60 17.71
C GLY A 506 -36.10 20.99 18.36
N THR A 507 -35.56 22.03 17.70
CA THR A 507 -35.73 23.42 18.13
C THR A 507 -37.17 23.91 17.96
N GLY A 508 -37.49 25.07 18.53
CA GLY A 508 -38.77 25.73 18.27
C GLY A 508 -39.01 26.06 16.79
N VAL A 509 -37.96 26.41 16.03
CA VAL A 509 -38.02 26.61 14.57
C VAL A 509 -38.46 25.33 13.87
N TRP A 510 -37.85 24.20 14.24
CA TRP A 510 -38.16 22.90 13.67
C TRP A 510 -39.60 22.48 13.99
N ASN A 511 -39.97 22.50 15.27
CA ASN A 511 -41.25 21.97 15.75
C ASN A 511 -42.48 22.79 15.30
N ARG A 512 -42.28 24.04 14.87
CA ARG A 512 -43.37 24.95 14.46
C ARG A 512 -43.50 25.11 12.95
N THR A 513 -42.63 24.48 12.17
CA THR A 513 -42.57 24.60 10.71
C THR A 513 -42.95 23.28 10.08
N SER A 514 -43.83 23.33 9.07
CA SER A 514 -44.06 22.23 8.11
C SER A 514 -43.32 22.58 6.82
N GLY A 515 -42.64 21.62 6.21
CA GLY A 515 -41.82 21.82 5.02
C GLY A 515 -40.40 22.27 5.33
N VAL A 516 -39.82 23.10 4.45
CA VAL A 516 -38.43 23.54 4.62
C VAL A 516 -38.29 24.41 5.86
N VAL A 517 -37.36 24.03 6.73
CA VAL A 517 -37.05 24.71 7.98
C VAL A 517 -35.90 25.68 7.72
N TYR A 518 -36.12 26.97 8.01
CA TYR A 518 -35.14 28.02 7.80
C TYR A 518 -34.64 28.62 9.12
N VAL A 519 -33.33 28.89 9.19
CA VAL A 519 -32.72 29.76 10.20
C VAL A 519 -31.96 30.84 9.46
N GLY A 520 -32.40 32.10 9.57
CA GLY A 520 -31.89 33.17 8.73
C GLY A 520 -32.12 32.87 7.23
N ASP A 521 -31.06 33.02 6.45
CA ASP A 521 -30.98 32.71 5.01
C ASP A 521 -30.51 31.28 4.71
N TRP A 522 -30.54 30.37 5.70
CA TRP A 522 -30.16 28.97 5.53
C TRP A 522 -31.35 28.01 5.60
N ALA A 523 -31.44 27.09 4.64
CA ALA A 523 -32.29 25.91 4.73
C ALA A 523 -31.59 24.84 5.58
N VAL A 524 -32.10 24.59 6.79
CA VAL A 524 -31.45 23.70 7.79
C VAL A 524 -32.10 22.32 7.91
N GLY A 525 -33.20 22.09 7.19
CA GLY A 525 -33.93 20.83 7.27
C GLY A 525 -35.23 20.83 6.47
N VAL A 526 -35.86 19.66 6.36
CA VAL A 526 -37.25 19.51 5.92
C VAL A 526 -38.04 18.76 6.98
N ASN A 527 -39.14 19.34 7.43
CA ASN A 527 -40.07 18.75 8.38
C ASN A 527 -41.43 18.54 7.72
N GLY A 528 -41.55 17.51 6.89
CA GLY A 528 -42.75 17.23 6.12
C GLY A 528 -42.54 16.13 5.07
N SER A 529 -43.53 15.96 4.21
CA SER A 529 -43.52 14.99 3.10
C SER A 529 -43.75 15.66 1.75
N GLU A 530 -43.21 16.87 1.60
CA GLU A 530 -43.32 17.67 0.38
C GLU A 530 -42.68 16.93 -0.79
N MET A 531 -43.40 16.80 -1.90
CA MET A 531 -42.88 16.20 -3.12
C MET A 531 -42.19 17.24 -4.02
N TYR A 532 -42.61 18.50 -3.95
CA TYR A 532 -42.07 19.59 -4.76
C TYR A 532 -41.65 20.71 -3.82
N VAL A 533 -40.37 21.06 -3.85
CA VAL A 533 -39.80 22.09 -2.99
C VAL A 533 -39.22 23.20 -3.84
N THR A 534 -39.61 24.44 -3.53
CA THR A 534 -38.95 25.65 -4.03
C THR A 534 -38.35 26.37 -2.84
N LEU A 535 -37.02 26.55 -2.83
CA LEU A 535 -36.36 27.29 -1.76
C LEU A 535 -36.62 28.79 -1.89
N ASP A 536 -36.62 29.50 -0.76
CA ASP A 536 -36.81 30.95 -0.73
C ASP A 536 -35.71 31.64 -1.58
N ALA A 537 -36.06 32.64 -2.38
CA ALA A 537 -35.13 33.35 -3.26
C ALA A 537 -34.00 34.11 -2.53
N LYS A 538 -34.07 34.22 -1.20
CA LYS A 538 -33.00 34.77 -0.34
C LYS A 538 -32.09 33.69 0.25
N THR A 539 -32.36 32.41 -0.02
CA THR A 539 -31.56 31.31 0.53
C THR A 539 -30.12 31.44 0.03
N ARG A 540 -29.18 31.50 0.96
CA ARG A 540 -27.73 31.55 0.70
C ARG A 540 -27.07 30.19 0.93
N GLY A 541 -27.53 29.43 1.92
CA GLY A 541 -26.93 28.15 2.29
C GLY A 541 -27.92 27.02 2.51
N ILE A 542 -27.50 25.80 2.22
CA ILE A 542 -28.20 24.55 2.57
C ILE A 542 -27.30 23.78 3.54
N ALA A 543 -27.82 23.43 4.73
CA ALA A 543 -27.04 22.76 5.76
C ALA A 543 -26.67 21.31 5.39
N ASP A 544 -25.68 20.76 6.11
CA ASP A 544 -25.36 19.34 6.05
C ASP A 544 -26.61 18.50 6.35
N TYR A 545 -26.88 17.47 5.53
CA TYR A 545 -28.04 16.57 5.70
C TYR A 545 -29.43 17.24 5.70
N ALA A 546 -29.57 18.48 5.18
CA ALA A 546 -30.83 19.23 5.24
C ALA A 546 -32.04 18.49 4.64
N PHE A 547 -31.85 17.72 3.55
CA PHE A 547 -32.88 16.94 2.88
C PHE A 547 -32.69 15.42 3.10
N TYR A 548 -31.95 15.00 4.12
CA TYR A 548 -31.68 13.58 4.37
C TYR A 548 -32.97 12.74 4.36
N GLY A 549 -33.03 11.76 3.45
CA GLY A 549 -34.17 10.85 3.32
C GLY A 549 -35.48 11.51 2.88
N ALA A 550 -35.45 12.77 2.43
CA ALA A 550 -36.67 13.48 2.04
C ALA A 550 -37.35 12.81 0.84
N THR A 551 -38.69 12.80 0.86
CA THR A 551 -39.52 12.20 -0.20
C THR A 551 -39.73 13.12 -1.41
N VAL A 552 -38.81 14.07 -1.63
CA VAL A 552 -38.89 15.06 -2.69
C VAL A 552 -38.68 14.40 -4.06
N LEU A 553 -39.48 14.82 -5.04
CA LEU A 553 -39.32 14.53 -6.46
C LEU A 553 -38.47 15.59 -7.14
N GLU A 554 -38.57 16.85 -6.70
CA GLU A 554 -37.91 18.00 -7.30
C GLU A 554 -37.55 19.04 -6.23
N VAL A 555 -36.35 19.60 -6.33
CA VAL A 555 -35.90 20.73 -5.50
C VAL A 555 -35.38 21.85 -6.39
N ASN A 556 -36.10 22.97 -6.38
CA ASN A 556 -35.72 24.20 -7.07
C ASN A 556 -34.79 25.04 -6.18
N ILE A 557 -33.50 25.04 -6.51
CA ILE A 557 -32.45 25.77 -5.80
C ILE A 557 -32.20 27.12 -6.50
N PRO A 558 -32.36 28.28 -5.82
CA PRO A 558 -32.13 29.59 -6.42
C PRO A 558 -30.63 29.88 -6.60
N GLN A 559 -30.29 30.76 -7.55
CA GLN A 559 -28.90 31.15 -7.85
C GLN A 559 -28.23 31.96 -6.72
N THR A 560 -28.98 32.37 -5.70
CA THR A 560 -28.42 33.00 -4.49
C THR A 560 -27.74 32.00 -3.57
N VAL A 561 -27.92 30.69 -3.78
CA VAL A 561 -27.28 29.67 -2.97
C VAL A 561 -25.80 29.58 -3.33
N GLU A 562 -24.95 29.92 -2.37
CA GLU A 562 -23.49 29.89 -2.47
C GLU A 562 -22.91 28.61 -1.87
N ILE A 563 -23.64 27.97 -0.94
CA ILE A 563 -23.14 26.84 -0.16
C ILE A 563 -24.20 25.73 -0.10
N ILE A 564 -23.81 24.50 -0.42
CA ILE A 564 -24.62 23.29 -0.21
C ILE A 564 -23.82 22.30 0.61
N GLY A 565 -24.24 22.03 1.84
CA GLY A 565 -23.53 21.20 2.80
C GLY A 565 -23.35 19.75 2.38
N ARG A 566 -22.49 19.05 3.13
CA ARG A 566 -22.22 17.62 2.98
C ARG A 566 -23.52 16.83 3.08
N ALA A 567 -23.70 15.85 2.21
CA ALA A 567 -24.84 14.93 2.25
C ALA A 567 -26.23 15.64 2.20
N ALA A 568 -26.32 16.85 1.64
CA ALA A 568 -27.54 17.65 1.67
C ALA A 568 -28.77 16.90 1.14
N PHE A 569 -28.64 16.09 0.08
CA PHE A 569 -29.71 15.29 -0.53
C PHE A 569 -29.51 13.78 -0.36
N TYR A 570 -28.80 13.37 0.70
CA TYR A 570 -28.49 11.98 0.97
C TYR A 570 -29.77 11.13 1.11
N ASN A 571 -29.85 10.04 0.36
CA ASN A 571 -30.99 9.14 0.28
C ASN A 571 -32.32 9.85 -0.05
N CYS A 572 -32.32 10.96 -0.79
CA CYS A 572 -33.54 11.45 -1.45
C CYS A 572 -33.92 10.49 -2.59
N MET A 573 -34.46 9.32 -2.24
CA MET A 573 -34.61 8.19 -3.16
C MET A 573 -35.43 8.57 -4.40
N PHE A 574 -36.45 9.42 -4.22
CA PHE A 574 -37.41 9.83 -5.25
C PHE A 574 -37.01 11.06 -6.06
N LEU A 575 -35.90 11.72 -5.73
CA LEU A 575 -35.45 12.92 -6.41
C LEU A 575 -35.18 12.61 -7.89
N LEU A 576 -35.92 13.24 -8.80
CA LEU A 576 -35.83 13.03 -10.25
C LEU A 576 -34.77 13.93 -10.88
N GLU A 577 -34.74 15.18 -10.45
CA GLU A 577 -33.85 16.24 -10.91
C GLU A 577 -33.52 17.23 -9.79
N ALA A 578 -32.32 17.78 -9.84
CA ALA A 578 -31.88 18.89 -9.00
C ALA A 578 -31.05 19.86 -9.85
N THR A 579 -31.42 21.13 -9.85
CA THR A 579 -30.65 22.17 -10.54
C THR A 579 -29.62 22.74 -9.58
N LEU A 580 -28.33 22.57 -9.89
CA LEU A 580 -27.24 23.17 -9.11
C LEU A 580 -27.03 24.64 -9.53
N PRO A 581 -26.86 25.58 -8.57
CA PRO A 581 -26.58 26.97 -8.88
C PRO A 581 -25.15 27.14 -9.42
N SER A 582 -24.91 28.18 -10.23
CA SER A 582 -23.59 28.43 -10.83
C SER A 582 -22.55 29.02 -9.86
N SER A 583 -22.99 29.45 -8.67
CA SER A 583 -22.19 30.07 -7.62
C SER A 583 -21.46 29.08 -6.71
N ILE A 584 -21.82 27.79 -6.71
CA ILE A 584 -21.14 26.80 -5.85
C ILE A 584 -19.81 26.37 -6.46
N GLU A 585 -18.81 26.16 -5.60
CA GLU A 585 -17.44 25.81 -6.01
C GLU A 585 -17.18 24.29 -6.02
N SER A 586 -18.01 23.51 -5.33
CA SER A 586 -17.85 22.06 -5.19
C SER A 586 -19.18 21.31 -5.08
N ILE A 587 -19.17 20.05 -5.51
CA ILE A 587 -20.19 19.06 -5.16
C ILE A 587 -19.66 18.28 -3.97
N ASN A 588 -20.12 18.63 -2.76
CA ASN A 588 -19.64 18.03 -1.52
C ASN A 588 -19.89 16.52 -1.39
N ASP A 589 -19.14 15.91 -0.47
CA ASP A 589 -19.23 14.49 -0.14
C ASP A 589 -20.68 14.03 0.09
N TYR A 590 -21.01 12.88 -0.49
CA TYR A 590 -22.31 12.21 -0.37
C TYR A 590 -23.54 13.03 -0.79
N MET A 591 -23.40 14.16 -1.49
CA MET A 591 -24.49 15.11 -1.77
C MET A 591 -25.77 14.45 -2.30
N PHE A 592 -25.65 13.55 -3.29
CA PHE A 592 -26.75 12.79 -3.91
C PHE A 592 -26.62 11.27 -3.68
N TYR A 593 -25.94 10.85 -2.61
CA TYR A 593 -25.77 9.43 -2.29
C TYR A 593 -27.12 8.72 -2.24
N GLY A 594 -27.28 7.63 -2.98
CA GLY A 594 -28.48 6.80 -2.94
C GLY A 594 -29.74 7.46 -3.53
N CYS A 595 -29.62 8.54 -4.31
CA CYS A 595 -30.73 9.12 -5.06
C CYS A 595 -31.12 8.19 -6.21
N MET A 596 -32.04 7.26 -5.94
CA MET A 596 -32.34 6.13 -6.82
C MET A 596 -32.93 6.55 -8.17
N PHE A 597 -33.80 7.57 -8.17
CA PHE A 597 -34.51 8.03 -9.36
C PHE A 597 -33.88 9.27 -10.03
N LEU A 598 -32.73 9.75 -9.53
CA LEU A 598 -32.05 10.92 -10.08
C LEU A 598 -31.56 10.58 -11.48
N SER A 599 -32.15 11.21 -12.49
CA SER A 599 -32.01 10.81 -13.89
C SER A 599 -31.00 11.65 -14.66
N SER A 600 -30.85 12.92 -14.25
CA SER A 600 -29.90 13.87 -14.84
C SER A 600 -29.44 14.89 -13.80
N VAL A 601 -28.18 15.29 -13.90
CA VAL A 601 -27.59 16.41 -13.17
C VAL A 601 -26.62 17.12 -14.10
N THR A 602 -26.77 18.44 -14.24
CA THR A 602 -25.79 19.28 -14.93
C THR A 602 -24.79 19.78 -13.93
N ILE A 603 -23.51 19.49 -14.13
CA ILE A 603 -22.40 20.06 -13.34
C ILE A 603 -22.09 21.45 -13.92
N PRO A 604 -22.30 22.55 -13.16
CA PRO A 604 -22.00 23.89 -13.65
C PRO A 604 -20.51 24.10 -13.94
N GLU A 605 -20.20 24.99 -14.89
CA GLU A 605 -18.85 25.52 -15.05
C GLU A 605 -18.46 26.32 -13.80
N GLY A 606 -17.27 26.08 -13.27
CA GLY A 606 -16.78 26.69 -12.02
C GLY A 606 -16.65 25.71 -10.85
N ILE A 607 -17.29 24.53 -10.94
CA ILE A 607 -17.06 23.43 -9.98
C ILE A 607 -15.63 22.94 -10.11
N THR A 608 -14.89 22.95 -9.01
CA THR A 608 -13.49 22.50 -8.94
C THR A 608 -13.33 21.11 -8.34
N GLU A 609 -14.30 20.65 -7.54
CA GLU A 609 -14.24 19.36 -6.85
C GLU A 609 -15.59 18.61 -6.87
N ILE A 610 -15.51 17.29 -7.10
CA ILE A 610 -16.58 16.31 -6.86
C ILE A 610 -16.17 15.41 -5.69
N GLY A 611 -16.94 15.48 -4.60
CA GLY A 611 -16.68 14.84 -3.33
C GLY A 611 -16.86 13.31 -3.32
N ARG A 612 -16.39 12.71 -2.24
CA ARG A 612 -16.45 11.26 -1.98
C ARG A 612 -17.91 10.79 -2.07
N SER A 613 -18.16 9.77 -2.87
CA SER A 613 -19.48 9.15 -3.01
C SER A 613 -20.62 10.12 -3.37
N ALA A 614 -20.33 11.27 -4.00
CA ALA A 614 -21.32 12.32 -4.29
C ALA A 614 -22.56 11.81 -5.04
N PHE A 615 -22.39 10.87 -5.98
CA PHE A 615 -23.43 10.22 -6.78
C PHE A 615 -23.40 8.69 -6.61
N TYR A 616 -22.93 8.19 -5.46
CA TYR A 616 -22.87 6.76 -5.21
C TYR A 616 -24.28 6.14 -5.29
N GLY A 617 -24.43 5.08 -6.08
CA GLY A 617 -25.68 4.33 -6.15
C GLY A 617 -26.84 5.14 -6.72
N CYS A 618 -26.61 5.92 -7.78
CA CYS A 618 -27.63 6.60 -8.58
C CYS A 618 -27.98 5.77 -9.84
N PRO A 619 -28.76 4.68 -9.76
CA PRO A 619 -29.03 3.76 -10.88
C PRO A 619 -29.84 4.36 -12.03
N SER A 620 -30.54 5.48 -11.83
CA SER A 620 -31.25 6.18 -12.91
C SER A 620 -30.39 7.22 -13.65
N LEU A 621 -29.23 7.60 -13.10
CA LEU A 621 -28.37 8.62 -13.69
C LEU A 621 -27.74 8.07 -14.97
N SER A 622 -28.18 8.58 -16.12
CA SER A 622 -27.91 7.96 -17.42
C SER A 622 -26.62 8.45 -18.08
N SER A 623 -26.22 9.69 -17.85
CA SER A 623 -25.01 10.28 -18.39
C SER A 623 -24.49 11.39 -17.49
N ILE A 624 -23.19 11.68 -17.57
CA ILE A 624 -22.59 12.80 -16.86
C ILE A 624 -21.47 13.43 -17.71
N VAL A 625 -21.42 14.76 -17.67
CA VAL A 625 -20.32 15.55 -18.24
C VAL A 625 -19.60 16.22 -17.08
N ILE A 626 -18.32 15.92 -16.93
CA ILE A 626 -17.43 16.53 -15.94
C ILE A 626 -16.64 17.64 -16.66
N PRO A 627 -16.86 18.93 -16.35
CA PRO A 627 -16.25 20.03 -17.09
C PRO A 627 -14.75 20.19 -16.82
N ASP A 628 -14.06 20.97 -17.65
CA ASP A 628 -12.62 21.24 -17.52
C ASP A 628 -12.26 22.05 -16.28
N SER A 629 -13.25 22.67 -15.62
CA SER A 629 -13.08 23.36 -14.34
C SER A 629 -12.83 22.40 -13.17
N VAL A 630 -13.22 21.12 -13.27
CA VAL A 630 -13.04 20.13 -12.19
C VAL A 630 -11.57 19.69 -12.12
N SER A 631 -10.89 20.04 -11.03
CA SER A 631 -9.53 19.61 -10.73
C SER A 631 -9.45 18.33 -9.90
N LYS A 632 -10.52 17.98 -9.17
CA LYS A 632 -10.52 16.83 -8.24
C LYS A 632 -11.81 16.02 -8.30
N ILE A 633 -11.67 14.69 -8.36
CA ILE A 633 -12.78 13.73 -8.23
C ILE A 633 -12.39 12.72 -7.15
N SER A 634 -13.14 12.69 -6.04
CA SER A 634 -12.83 11.88 -4.86
C SER A 634 -13.34 10.44 -4.96
N ASP A 635 -12.94 9.60 -4.00
CA ASP A 635 -13.24 8.15 -3.98
C ASP A 635 -14.73 7.86 -4.16
N PHE A 636 -15.03 6.83 -4.96
CA PHE A 636 -16.39 6.32 -5.17
C PHE A 636 -17.42 7.34 -5.69
N ALA A 637 -16.99 8.49 -6.23
CA ALA A 637 -17.89 9.60 -6.58
C ALA A 637 -19.12 9.18 -7.40
N PHE A 638 -18.98 8.22 -8.33
CA PHE A 638 -20.07 7.70 -9.16
C PHE A 638 -20.25 6.18 -9.02
N TYR A 639 -19.74 5.56 -7.95
CA TYR A 639 -19.74 4.10 -7.80
C TYR A 639 -21.16 3.51 -7.92
N GLY A 640 -21.31 2.48 -8.75
CA GLY A 640 -22.58 1.78 -8.93
C GLY A 640 -23.69 2.61 -9.58
N SER A 641 -23.37 3.73 -10.22
CA SER A 641 -24.35 4.56 -10.92
C SER A 641 -24.84 3.91 -12.22
N GLY A 642 -26.02 4.33 -12.69
CA GLY A 642 -26.68 3.84 -13.90
C GLY A 642 -26.09 4.33 -15.22
N LEU A 643 -24.91 4.95 -15.18
CA LEU A 643 -24.31 5.69 -16.29
C LEU A 643 -24.17 4.79 -17.52
N ARG A 644 -24.54 5.33 -18.68
CA ARG A 644 -24.31 4.76 -20.02
C ARG A 644 -23.20 5.46 -20.77
N SER A 645 -23.03 6.76 -20.55
CA SER A 645 -21.94 7.56 -21.09
C SER A 645 -21.34 8.49 -20.05
N VAL A 646 -20.03 8.70 -20.13
CA VAL A 646 -19.28 9.64 -19.28
C VAL A 646 -18.34 10.46 -20.16
N GLU A 647 -18.33 11.77 -19.96
CA GLU A 647 -17.30 12.67 -20.49
C GLU A 647 -16.49 13.26 -19.33
N ILE A 648 -15.16 13.10 -19.37
CA ILE A 648 -14.23 13.57 -18.35
C ILE A 648 -13.39 14.72 -18.92
N GLY A 649 -13.50 15.89 -18.30
CA GLY A 649 -12.72 17.08 -18.60
C GLY A 649 -11.22 16.90 -18.41
N GLY A 650 -10.45 17.70 -19.14
CA GLY A 650 -8.99 17.72 -19.13
C GLY A 650 -8.37 18.37 -17.91
N GLY A 651 -9.16 19.05 -17.09
CA GLY A 651 -8.73 19.78 -15.89
C GLY A 651 -8.39 18.91 -14.69
N VAL A 652 -8.81 17.65 -14.67
CA VAL A 652 -8.67 16.79 -13.49
C VAL A 652 -7.20 16.48 -13.21
N ARG A 653 -6.76 16.69 -11.96
CA ARG A 653 -5.40 16.48 -11.45
C ARG A 653 -5.38 15.46 -10.31
N GLU A 654 -6.41 15.46 -9.49
CA GLU A 654 -6.54 14.58 -8.32
C GLU A 654 -7.69 13.58 -8.53
N LEU A 655 -7.37 12.29 -8.51
CA LEU A 655 -8.33 11.19 -8.69
C LEU A 655 -8.33 10.27 -7.48
N GLY A 656 -9.49 10.08 -6.87
CA GLY A 656 -9.76 9.03 -5.90
C GLY A 656 -9.89 7.65 -6.55
N GLU A 657 -10.03 6.62 -5.72
CA GLU A 657 -10.21 5.25 -6.18
C GLU A 657 -11.69 4.93 -6.50
N ASN A 658 -11.91 3.95 -7.38
CA ASN A 658 -13.24 3.38 -7.64
C ASN A 658 -14.29 4.37 -8.16
N ILE A 659 -13.89 5.46 -8.82
CA ILE A 659 -14.77 6.57 -9.22
C ILE A 659 -16.02 6.09 -9.98
N PHE A 660 -15.86 5.28 -11.04
CA PHE A 660 -16.97 4.71 -11.82
C PHE A 660 -17.09 3.18 -11.64
N SER A 661 -16.51 2.63 -10.58
CA SER A 661 -16.55 1.20 -10.33
C SER A 661 -17.98 0.70 -10.19
N GLY A 662 -18.30 -0.42 -10.82
CA GLY A 662 -19.63 -1.04 -10.77
C GLY A 662 -20.70 -0.29 -11.59
N CYS A 663 -20.34 0.70 -12.41
CA CYS A 663 -21.24 1.26 -13.42
C CYS A 663 -21.46 0.24 -14.55
N VAL A 664 -22.24 -0.81 -14.27
CA VAL A 664 -22.41 -1.98 -15.14
C VAL A 664 -23.06 -1.68 -16.48
N ASN A 665 -23.78 -0.54 -16.58
CA ASN A 665 -24.44 -0.07 -17.79
C ASN A 665 -23.57 0.87 -18.63
N LEU A 666 -22.36 1.21 -18.17
CA LEU A 666 -21.49 2.17 -18.86
C LEU A 666 -21.04 1.58 -20.18
N GLN A 667 -21.28 2.27 -21.29
CA GLN A 667 -21.01 1.80 -22.66
C GLN A 667 -19.89 2.61 -23.31
N THR A 668 -19.89 3.92 -23.12
CA THR A 668 -18.91 4.84 -23.73
C THR A 668 -18.28 5.76 -22.69
N VAL A 669 -16.98 5.98 -22.84
CA VAL A 669 -16.23 6.96 -22.04
C VAL A 669 -15.42 7.84 -22.97
N THR A 670 -15.52 9.16 -22.78
CA THR A 670 -14.67 10.15 -23.45
C THR A 670 -13.79 10.83 -22.41
N ILE A 671 -12.48 10.79 -22.62
CA ILE A 671 -11.48 11.46 -21.79
C ILE A 671 -10.86 12.59 -22.62
N LYS A 672 -11.00 13.84 -22.20
CA LYS A 672 -10.42 14.99 -22.91
C LYS A 672 -8.90 15.12 -22.70
N ASP A 673 -8.27 15.89 -23.59
CA ASP A 673 -6.86 16.28 -23.49
C ASP A 673 -6.59 16.98 -22.14
N GLY A 674 -5.50 16.61 -21.47
CA GLY A 674 -5.10 17.14 -20.16
C GLY A 674 -5.16 16.13 -19.01
N LEU A 675 -5.95 15.05 -19.11
CA LEU A 675 -5.95 13.99 -18.09
C LEU A 675 -4.68 13.12 -18.21
N LEU A 676 -3.82 13.15 -17.19
CA LEU A 676 -2.51 12.50 -17.24
C LEU A 676 -2.53 11.01 -16.84
N THR A 677 -3.49 10.58 -16.04
CA THR A 677 -3.55 9.21 -15.47
C THR A 677 -5.00 8.75 -15.33
N LEU A 678 -5.25 7.47 -15.61
CA LEU A 678 -6.48 6.79 -15.16
C LEU A 678 -6.27 6.28 -13.73
N GLY A 679 -7.17 6.65 -12.82
CA GLY A 679 -7.09 6.27 -11.41
C GLY A 679 -7.19 4.76 -11.16
N THR A 680 -6.79 4.33 -9.95
CA THR A 680 -6.94 2.94 -9.51
C THR A 680 -8.41 2.53 -9.51
N ARG A 681 -8.73 1.39 -10.13
CA ARG A 681 -10.11 0.84 -10.24
C ARG A 681 -11.13 1.80 -10.85
N MET A 682 -10.68 2.77 -11.67
CA MET A 682 -11.55 3.85 -12.17
C MET A 682 -12.81 3.34 -12.89
N PHE A 683 -12.70 2.29 -13.72
CA PHE A 683 -13.80 1.63 -14.44
C PHE A 683 -13.94 0.14 -14.05
N TYR A 684 -13.60 -0.20 -12.80
CA TYR A 684 -13.64 -1.58 -12.30
C TYR A 684 -15.06 -2.18 -12.43
N ARG A 685 -15.18 -3.33 -13.12
CA ARG A 685 -16.44 -4.03 -13.42
C ARG A 685 -17.49 -3.17 -14.16
N CYS A 686 -17.06 -2.26 -15.02
CA CYS A 686 -17.92 -1.67 -16.05
C CYS A 686 -18.15 -2.69 -17.18
N GLU A 687 -18.99 -3.71 -16.93
CA GLU A 687 -19.10 -4.89 -17.78
C GLU A 687 -19.62 -4.61 -19.21
N SER A 688 -20.42 -3.54 -19.38
CA SER A 688 -20.94 -3.09 -20.68
C SER A 688 -20.03 -2.12 -21.44
N LEU A 689 -18.87 -1.74 -20.87
CA LEU A 689 -18.00 -0.73 -21.46
C LEU A 689 -17.44 -1.27 -22.78
N LYS A 690 -17.78 -0.60 -23.88
CA LYS A 690 -17.43 -1.02 -25.24
C LYS A 690 -16.37 -0.11 -25.86
N GLU A 691 -16.47 1.19 -25.62
CA GLU A 691 -15.61 2.18 -26.26
C GLU A 691 -15.05 3.17 -25.25
N VAL A 692 -13.75 3.44 -25.37
CA VAL A 692 -13.06 4.51 -24.62
C VAL A 692 -12.31 5.37 -25.62
N VAL A 693 -12.69 6.64 -25.69
CA VAL A 693 -12.03 7.66 -26.52
C VAL A 693 -11.09 8.46 -25.65
N PHE A 694 -9.81 8.44 -25.99
CA PHE A 694 -8.77 9.12 -25.23
C PHE A 694 -8.29 10.40 -25.92
N GLY A 695 -8.04 11.42 -25.11
CA GLY A 695 -7.17 12.54 -25.47
C GLY A 695 -5.69 12.12 -25.52
N ASN A 696 -4.85 13.02 -26.00
CA ASN A 696 -3.44 12.78 -26.31
C ASN A 696 -2.50 12.90 -25.10
N SER A 697 -2.97 13.31 -23.92
CA SER A 697 -2.11 13.61 -22.75
C SER A 697 -1.92 12.44 -21.76
N LEU A 698 -2.61 11.31 -21.96
CA LEU A 698 -2.59 10.22 -21.00
C LEU A 698 -1.23 9.51 -20.95
N THR A 699 -0.58 9.49 -19.79
CA THR A 699 0.73 8.84 -19.60
C THR A 699 0.65 7.48 -18.90
N THR A 700 -0.38 7.26 -18.07
CA THR A 700 -0.49 6.07 -17.24
C THR A 700 -1.91 5.51 -17.20
N VAL A 701 -2.05 4.21 -17.45
CA VAL A 701 -3.25 3.43 -17.13
C VAL A 701 -3.07 2.82 -15.74
N GLY A 702 -3.88 3.22 -14.76
CA GLY A 702 -3.75 2.81 -13.37
C GLY A 702 -4.04 1.33 -13.09
N ASN A 703 -3.76 0.90 -11.85
CA ASN A 703 -4.01 -0.47 -11.43
C ASN A 703 -5.51 -0.78 -11.48
N TYR A 704 -5.87 -1.96 -11.99
CA TYR A 704 -7.27 -2.42 -12.12
C TYR A 704 -8.20 -1.47 -12.93
N ALA A 705 -7.67 -0.53 -13.71
CA ALA A 705 -8.45 0.55 -14.33
C ALA A 705 -9.66 0.07 -15.13
N PHE A 706 -9.52 -1.01 -15.89
CA PHE A 706 -10.54 -1.65 -16.73
C PHE A 706 -10.81 -3.12 -16.32
N TYR A 707 -10.49 -3.50 -15.08
CA TYR A 707 -10.70 -4.87 -14.60
C TYR A 707 -12.16 -5.29 -14.83
N GLY A 708 -12.37 -6.41 -15.51
CA GLY A 708 -13.71 -6.97 -15.75
C GLY A 708 -14.57 -6.17 -16.73
N CYS A 709 -13.99 -5.29 -17.55
CA CYS A 709 -14.69 -4.68 -18.69
C CYS A 709 -14.88 -5.71 -19.81
N LYS A 710 -15.85 -6.62 -19.62
CA LYS A 710 -16.07 -7.81 -20.47
C LYS A 710 -16.49 -7.48 -21.90
N SER A 711 -17.14 -6.34 -22.14
CA SER A 711 -17.60 -5.91 -23.48
C SER A 711 -16.57 -5.09 -24.26
N LEU A 712 -15.42 -4.74 -23.65
CA LEU A 712 -14.40 -3.91 -24.27
C LEU A 712 -13.67 -4.74 -25.33
N ASP A 713 -13.89 -4.43 -26.61
CA ASP A 713 -13.41 -5.25 -27.73
C ASP A 713 -12.18 -4.64 -28.44
N ASN A 714 -12.03 -3.32 -28.41
CA ASN A 714 -10.92 -2.59 -29.01
C ASN A 714 -10.47 -1.44 -28.10
N VAL A 715 -9.15 -1.29 -27.93
CA VAL A 715 -8.56 -0.18 -27.21
C VAL A 715 -7.36 0.35 -27.99
N THR A 716 -7.39 1.65 -28.30
CA THR A 716 -6.25 2.38 -28.86
C THR A 716 -5.71 3.32 -27.81
N LEU A 717 -4.55 2.99 -27.24
CA LEU A 717 -3.91 3.85 -26.25
C LEU A 717 -3.27 5.07 -26.93
N PRO A 718 -3.33 6.27 -26.33
CA PRO A 718 -2.61 7.45 -26.81
C PRO A 718 -1.11 7.20 -26.93
N SER A 719 -0.46 7.94 -27.84
CA SER A 719 0.98 7.81 -28.09
C SER A 719 1.87 8.19 -26.90
N SER A 720 1.32 8.89 -25.92
CA SER A 720 1.99 9.35 -24.70
C SER A 720 1.98 8.34 -23.54
N VAL A 721 1.28 7.20 -23.67
CA VAL A 721 1.19 6.22 -22.58
C VAL A 721 2.53 5.52 -22.37
N GLU A 722 3.09 5.61 -21.16
CA GLU A 722 4.36 4.97 -20.80
C GLU A 722 4.17 3.73 -19.94
N ARG A 723 3.05 3.61 -19.23
CA ARG A 723 2.85 2.60 -18.18
C ARG A 723 1.43 2.03 -18.17
N ILE A 724 1.31 0.70 -18.14
CA ILE A 724 0.08 -0.02 -17.86
C ILE A 724 0.20 -0.71 -16.49
N GLY A 725 -0.71 -0.39 -15.57
CA GLY A 725 -0.70 -0.86 -14.20
C GLY A 725 -1.02 -2.35 -14.02
N ASN A 726 -0.87 -2.82 -12.78
CA ASN A 726 -1.19 -4.19 -12.40
C ASN A 726 -2.70 -4.43 -12.56
N TYR A 727 -3.07 -5.60 -13.12
CA TYR A 727 -4.46 -6.00 -13.34
C TYR A 727 -5.29 -5.04 -14.22
N ALA A 728 -4.66 -4.10 -14.94
CA ALA A 728 -5.33 -2.99 -15.62
C ALA A 728 -6.48 -3.43 -16.54
N PHE A 729 -6.32 -4.51 -17.31
CA PHE A 729 -7.30 -5.07 -18.24
C PHE A 729 -7.67 -6.51 -17.87
N TYR A 730 -7.45 -6.94 -16.63
CA TYR A 730 -7.77 -8.31 -16.19
C TYR A 730 -9.23 -8.64 -16.54
N GLY A 731 -9.46 -9.77 -17.20
CA GLY A 731 -10.80 -10.27 -17.52
C GLY A 731 -11.55 -9.43 -18.57
N CYS A 732 -10.85 -8.58 -19.33
CA CYS A 732 -11.39 -7.97 -20.56
C CYS A 732 -11.52 -9.06 -21.65
N SER A 733 -12.50 -9.94 -21.48
CA SER A 733 -12.62 -11.18 -22.25
C SER A 733 -12.98 -10.99 -23.72
N SER A 734 -13.54 -9.83 -24.11
CA SER A 734 -13.86 -9.51 -25.51
C SER A 734 -12.76 -8.73 -26.23
N LEU A 735 -11.68 -8.35 -25.54
CA LEU A 735 -10.61 -7.52 -26.11
C LEU A 735 -9.89 -8.32 -27.21
N LYS A 736 -10.13 -7.95 -28.47
CA LYS A 736 -9.56 -8.60 -29.66
C LYS A 736 -8.35 -7.86 -30.20
N SER A 737 -8.47 -6.54 -30.30
CA SER A 737 -7.41 -5.66 -30.79
C SER A 737 -6.94 -4.73 -29.68
N LEU A 738 -5.65 -4.77 -29.40
CA LEU A 738 -4.98 -3.85 -28.49
C LEU A 738 -3.81 -3.21 -29.22
N VAL A 739 -3.92 -1.90 -29.45
CA VAL A 739 -2.84 -1.13 -30.06
C VAL A 739 -2.02 -0.47 -28.97
N LEU A 740 -0.83 -1.03 -28.72
CA LEU A 740 0.19 -0.43 -27.88
C LEU A 740 0.98 0.62 -28.66
N ASN A 741 1.35 1.71 -28.00
CA ASN A 741 2.08 2.84 -28.59
C ASN A 741 3.60 2.71 -28.45
N GLU A 742 4.34 3.26 -29.41
CA GLU A 742 5.77 3.51 -29.28
C GLU A 742 5.99 4.57 -28.18
N GLY A 743 6.58 4.17 -27.06
CA GLY A 743 6.69 4.97 -25.84
C GLY A 743 6.33 4.18 -24.58
N LEU A 744 5.57 3.09 -24.72
CA LEU A 744 5.22 2.20 -23.61
C LEU A 744 6.46 1.48 -23.06
N LYS A 745 6.78 1.72 -21.80
CA LYS A 745 7.96 1.13 -21.12
C LYS A 745 7.59 -0.09 -20.27
N GLN A 746 6.42 -0.07 -19.62
CA GLN A 746 6.05 -1.08 -18.64
C GLN A 746 4.64 -1.66 -18.83
N ILE A 747 4.55 -2.98 -18.70
CA ILE A 747 3.30 -3.75 -18.55
C ILE A 747 3.28 -4.41 -17.18
N GLY A 748 2.28 -4.08 -16.36
CA GLY A 748 2.16 -4.54 -14.97
C GLY A 748 1.85 -6.03 -14.79
N THR A 749 1.95 -6.49 -13.55
CA THR A 749 1.58 -7.84 -13.12
C THR A 749 0.11 -8.11 -13.42
N SER A 750 -0.19 -9.24 -14.06
CA SER A 750 -1.54 -9.67 -14.46
C SER A 750 -2.32 -8.64 -15.31
N ALA A 751 -1.63 -7.71 -15.98
CA ALA A 751 -2.26 -6.60 -16.70
C ALA A 751 -3.34 -7.05 -17.70
N PHE A 752 -3.14 -8.16 -18.41
CA PHE A 752 -4.05 -8.75 -19.39
C PHE A 752 -4.46 -10.18 -19.03
N LEU A 753 -4.49 -10.50 -17.73
CA LEU A 753 -4.84 -11.85 -17.30
C LEU A 753 -6.30 -12.18 -17.67
N ASP A 754 -6.54 -13.36 -18.23
CA ASP A 754 -7.83 -13.84 -18.76
C ASP A 754 -8.44 -12.94 -19.88
N CYS A 755 -7.60 -12.22 -20.63
CA CYS A 755 -7.99 -11.59 -21.90
C CYS A 755 -8.03 -12.62 -23.03
N ASN A 756 -9.04 -13.48 -23.01
CA ASN A 756 -9.10 -14.70 -23.81
C ASN A 756 -9.27 -14.47 -25.32
N SER A 757 -9.71 -13.28 -25.76
CA SER A 757 -9.96 -12.95 -27.16
C SER A 757 -8.80 -12.23 -27.86
N ILE A 758 -7.71 -11.91 -27.17
CA ILE A 758 -6.55 -11.27 -27.80
C ILE A 758 -5.90 -12.30 -28.71
N GLU A 759 -5.99 -12.10 -30.03
CA GLU A 759 -5.40 -12.97 -31.04
C GLU A 759 -3.97 -12.57 -31.37
N THR A 760 -3.73 -11.26 -31.48
CA THR A 760 -2.42 -10.69 -31.83
C THR A 760 -2.07 -9.55 -30.90
N ILE A 761 -0.81 -9.47 -30.50
CA ILE A 761 -0.25 -8.30 -29.83
C ILE A 761 1.12 -7.97 -30.41
N VAL A 762 1.31 -6.71 -30.76
CA VAL A 762 2.61 -6.18 -31.20
C VAL A 762 3.16 -5.38 -30.03
N LEU A 763 4.25 -5.87 -29.43
CA LEU A 763 4.96 -5.13 -28.40
C LEU A 763 5.80 -4.03 -29.07
N PRO A 764 5.70 -2.77 -28.61
CA PRO A 764 6.52 -1.70 -29.14
C PRO A 764 7.98 -1.87 -28.71
N SER A 765 8.89 -1.30 -29.49
CA SER A 765 10.35 -1.43 -29.29
C SER A 765 10.85 -0.87 -27.95
N THR A 766 10.00 -0.12 -27.26
CA THR A 766 10.27 0.63 -26.04
C THR A 766 9.93 -0.13 -24.75
N VAL A 767 9.26 -1.29 -24.83
CA VAL A 767 8.91 -2.08 -23.64
C VAL A 767 10.15 -2.72 -23.05
N THR A 768 10.42 -2.43 -21.77
CA THR A 768 11.56 -2.97 -21.01
C THR A 768 11.14 -3.95 -19.94
N ASP A 769 9.93 -3.81 -19.40
CA ASP A 769 9.48 -4.52 -18.20
C ASP A 769 8.07 -5.10 -18.37
N ILE A 770 7.95 -6.43 -18.25
CA ILE A 770 6.69 -7.15 -18.28
C ILE A 770 6.52 -7.96 -16.98
N GLY A 771 5.48 -7.64 -16.21
CA GLY A 771 5.24 -8.20 -14.87
C GLY A 771 4.77 -9.66 -14.84
N ASN A 772 4.71 -10.24 -13.64
CA ASN A 772 4.27 -11.63 -13.45
C ASN A 772 2.85 -11.85 -14.00
N TYR A 773 2.61 -12.98 -14.65
CA TYR A 773 1.28 -13.36 -15.19
C TYR A 773 0.66 -12.34 -16.18
N ALA A 774 1.43 -11.41 -16.76
CA ALA A 774 0.88 -10.28 -17.52
C ALA A 774 -0.09 -10.68 -18.64
N PHE A 775 0.15 -11.79 -19.33
CA PHE A 775 -0.71 -12.32 -20.41
C PHE A 775 -1.29 -13.71 -20.06
N ARG A 776 -1.36 -14.05 -18.77
CA ARG A 776 -1.83 -15.38 -18.37
C ARG A 776 -3.28 -15.56 -18.82
N GLY A 777 -3.60 -16.69 -19.43
CA GLY A 777 -4.96 -17.01 -19.86
C GLY A 777 -5.36 -16.38 -21.20
N CYS A 778 -4.50 -15.60 -21.86
CA CYS A 778 -4.74 -15.15 -23.25
C CYS A 778 -4.72 -16.34 -24.22
N SER A 779 -5.79 -17.13 -24.24
CA SER A 779 -5.85 -18.44 -24.89
C SER A 779 -5.89 -18.39 -26.41
N SER A 780 -6.32 -17.27 -26.98
CA SER A 780 -6.34 -17.06 -28.45
C SER A 780 -5.05 -16.46 -28.99
N LEU A 781 -4.12 -16.04 -28.11
CA LEU A 781 -2.89 -15.39 -28.53
C LEU A 781 -1.96 -16.43 -29.17
N PHE A 782 -1.74 -16.31 -30.48
CA PHE A 782 -0.97 -17.29 -31.24
C PHE A 782 0.48 -16.89 -31.50
N GLY A 783 0.82 -15.60 -31.54
CA GLY A 783 2.19 -15.15 -31.81
C GLY A 783 2.55 -13.85 -31.08
N ILE A 784 3.78 -13.75 -30.59
CA ILE A 784 4.34 -12.53 -29.99
C ILE A 784 5.82 -12.38 -30.30
N THR A 785 6.29 -11.14 -30.51
CA THR A 785 7.71 -10.81 -30.65
C THR A 785 8.26 -10.22 -29.34
N LEU A 786 9.46 -10.65 -28.94
CA LEU A 786 10.22 -10.08 -27.82
C LEU A 786 11.54 -9.52 -28.37
N SER A 787 11.74 -8.21 -28.29
CA SER A 787 12.98 -7.54 -28.71
C SER A 787 14.05 -7.59 -27.63
N LEU A 788 15.28 -7.18 -27.97
CA LEU A 788 16.37 -7.00 -27.01
C LEU A 788 16.08 -5.95 -25.92
N SER A 789 15.07 -5.09 -26.12
CA SER A 789 14.67 -4.09 -25.13
C SER A 789 14.01 -4.71 -23.90
N VAL A 790 13.42 -5.91 -24.01
CA VAL A 790 12.73 -6.59 -22.90
C VAL A 790 13.73 -7.17 -21.91
N THR A 791 14.21 -6.32 -21.01
CA THR A 791 15.20 -6.67 -20.00
C THR A 791 14.61 -7.48 -18.85
N THR A 792 13.33 -7.26 -18.50
CA THR A 792 12.65 -7.95 -17.39
C THR A 792 11.39 -8.64 -17.88
N LEU A 793 11.25 -9.92 -17.55
CA LEU A 793 10.07 -10.73 -17.89
C LEU A 793 9.67 -11.57 -16.67
N GLY A 794 8.49 -11.32 -16.11
CA GLY A 794 8.03 -11.97 -14.88
C GLY A 794 7.79 -13.48 -15.00
N ASN A 795 7.51 -14.13 -13.88
CA ASN A 795 7.08 -15.53 -13.85
C ASN A 795 5.69 -15.70 -14.46
N HIS A 796 5.49 -16.82 -15.15
CA HIS A 796 4.20 -17.28 -15.68
C HIS A 796 3.50 -16.29 -16.63
N VAL A 797 4.26 -15.38 -17.27
CA VAL A 797 3.72 -14.30 -18.12
C VAL A 797 2.72 -14.81 -19.13
N PHE A 798 3.03 -15.92 -19.80
CA PHE A 798 2.18 -16.49 -20.84
C PHE A 798 1.41 -17.74 -20.40
N TYR A 799 1.35 -18.08 -19.11
CA TYR A 799 0.68 -19.32 -18.65
C TYR A 799 -0.79 -19.39 -19.13
N GLY A 800 -1.31 -20.52 -19.59
CA GLY A 800 -2.63 -20.61 -20.25
C GLY A 800 -2.74 -20.13 -21.71
N CYS A 801 -1.74 -19.45 -22.30
CA CYS A 801 -1.65 -19.24 -23.75
C CYS A 801 -1.25 -20.54 -24.46
N ASN A 802 -2.22 -21.27 -25.01
CA ASN A 802 -1.97 -22.65 -25.47
C ASN A 802 -1.51 -22.73 -26.94
N THR A 803 -1.81 -21.73 -27.75
CA THR A 803 -1.45 -21.65 -29.18
C THR A 803 -0.23 -20.75 -29.45
N LEU A 804 0.38 -20.21 -28.40
CA LEU A 804 1.41 -19.18 -28.49
C LEU A 804 2.77 -19.73 -28.92
N THR A 805 3.34 -19.14 -29.97
CA THR A 805 4.78 -19.16 -30.24
C THR A 805 5.42 -17.82 -29.87
N ILE A 806 6.57 -17.89 -29.20
CA ILE A 806 7.33 -16.72 -28.74
C ILE A 806 8.54 -16.52 -29.66
N TYR A 807 8.61 -15.39 -30.36
CA TYR A 807 9.70 -15.05 -31.27
C TYR A 807 10.64 -14.03 -30.62
N CYS A 808 11.84 -14.46 -30.23
CA CYS A 808 12.80 -13.65 -29.51
C CYS A 808 13.94 -13.17 -30.42
N GLU A 809 14.26 -11.88 -30.37
CA GLU A 809 15.47 -11.32 -31.00
C GLU A 809 16.75 -11.79 -30.27
N SER A 810 16.67 -12.01 -28.96
CA SER A 810 17.77 -12.55 -28.16
C SER A 810 18.12 -13.97 -28.57
N LYS A 811 19.36 -14.40 -28.33
CA LYS A 811 19.81 -15.77 -28.59
C LYS A 811 19.55 -16.76 -27.44
N ALA A 812 19.10 -16.26 -26.29
CA ALA A 812 18.75 -17.02 -25.11
C ALA A 812 17.81 -16.18 -24.22
N ALA A 813 17.26 -16.78 -23.16
CA ALA A 813 16.49 -16.05 -22.15
C ALA A 813 17.34 -14.96 -21.48
N GLY A 814 16.74 -13.79 -21.20
CA GLY A 814 17.42 -12.68 -20.52
C GLY A 814 17.79 -13.01 -19.08
N GLU A 815 18.87 -12.42 -18.57
CA GLU A 815 19.40 -12.69 -17.23
C GLU A 815 18.39 -12.35 -16.10
N ASN A 816 17.56 -11.33 -16.30
CA ASN A 816 16.54 -10.89 -15.33
C ASN A 816 15.14 -11.45 -15.62
N TRP A 817 15.04 -12.48 -16.47
CA TRP A 817 13.78 -13.15 -16.69
C TRP A 817 13.49 -14.12 -15.54
N GLY A 818 12.24 -14.15 -15.06
CA GLY A 818 11.83 -15.01 -13.97
C GLY A 818 12.03 -16.49 -14.31
N ALA A 819 12.49 -17.29 -13.35
CA ALA A 819 12.79 -18.72 -13.55
C ALA A 819 11.63 -19.54 -14.15
N ARG A 820 10.39 -19.05 -14.06
CA ARG A 820 9.16 -19.67 -14.60
C ARG A 820 8.47 -18.80 -15.66
N TRP A 821 9.18 -17.90 -16.33
CA TRP A 821 8.61 -17.00 -17.34
C TRP A 821 7.81 -17.76 -18.43
N ASN A 822 8.31 -18.92 -18.88
CA ASN A 822 7.65 -19.83 -19.82
C ASN A 822 7.26 -21.18 -19.20
N SER A 823 6.61 -21.20 -18.03
CA SER A 823 6.27 -22.44 -17.32
C SER A 823 5.30 -23.40 -18.06
N GLY A 824 4.68 -22.96 -19.17
CA GLY A 824 3.83 -23.80 -20.03
C GLY A 824 4.58 -24.40 -21.22
N TYR A 825 5.88 -24.18 -21.33
CA TYR A 825 6.77 -24.73 -22.38
C TYR A 825 6.29 -24.39 -23.79
N ARG A 826 6.00 -23.12 -24.02
CA ARG A 826 5.58 -22.62 -25.34
C ARG A 826 6.79 -22.67 -26.25
N PRO A 827 6.65 -23.01 -27.53
CA PRO A 827 7.74 -22.94 -28.48
C PRO A 827 8.36 -21.53 -28.45
N VAL A 828 9.68 -21.47 -28.31
CA VAL A 828 10.45 -20.22 -28.34
C VAL A 828 11.41 -20.29 -29.50
N VAL A 829 11.36 -19.31 -30.41
CA VAL A 829 12.30 -19.17 -31.53
C VAL A 829 13.27 -18.05 -31.17
N TYR A 830 14.50 -18.39 -30.83
CA TYR A 830 15.54 -17.41 -30.50
C TYR A 830 16.25 -16.90 -31.75
N GLY A 831 17.00 -15.80 -31.62
CA GLY A 831 17.84 -15.26 -32.69
C GLY A 831 17.05 -14.74 -33.90
N CYS A 832 15.78 -14.38 -33.71
CA CYS A 832 14.96 -13.80 -34.76
C CYS A 832 15.54 -12.46 -35.26
N VAL A 833 15.54 -12.25 -36.56
CA VAL A 833 15.74 -10.93 -37.16
C VAL A 833 14.38 -10.24 -37.19
N LEU A 834 14.20 -9.24 -36.34
CA LEU A 834 13.00 -8.40 -36.32
C LEU A 834 13.14 -7.21 -37.27
N SER A 835 12.02 -6.63 -37.68
CA SER A 835 11.96 -5.36 -38.42
C SER A 835 12.69 -4.22 -37.69
N SER A 836 12.96 -3.12 -38.39
CA SER A 836 13.67 -1.98 -37.81
C SER A 836 12.97 -1.38 -36.58
N ASP A 837 11.64 -1.36 -36.59
CA ASP A 837 10.76 -0.95 -35.48
C ASP A 837 10.44 -2.10 -34.51
N LYS A 838 11.02 -3.28 -34.70
CA LYS A 838 10.85 -4.49 -33.88
C LYS A 838 9.43 -5.05 -33.83
N SER A 839 8.53 -4.56 -34.69
CA SER A 839 7.11 -4.90 -34.67
C SER A 839 6.75 -6.25 -35.27
N PHE A 840 7.62 -6.85 -36.10
CA PHE A 840 7.39 -8.17 -36.69
C PHE A 840 8.68 -8.92 -37.04
N VAL A 841 8.56 -10.23 -37.29
CA VAL A 841 9.66 -11.12 -37.69
C VAL A 841 9.95 -11.01 -39.18
N GLN A 842 11.20 -10.74 -39.55
CA GLN A 842 11.69 -10.74 -40.93
C GLN A 842 12.33 -12.07 -41.32
N ALA A 843 13.15 -12.64 -40.45
CA ALA A 843 13.83 -13.90 -40.69
C ALA A 843 14.17 -14.64 -39.39
N VAL A 844 14.33 -15.95 -39.46
CA VAL A 844 14.75 -16.81 -38.35
C VAL A 844 15.65 -17.92 -38.86
N GLU A 845 16.50 -18.47 -38.00
CA GLU A 845 17.25 -19.70 -38.31
C GLU A 845 16.52 -20.90 -37.71
N LYS A 846 16.32 -21.98 -38.49
CA LYS A 846 15.56 -23.15 -38.02
C LYS A 846 16.13 -23.81 -36.76
N SER A 847 17.44 -23.71 -36.56
CA SER A 847 18.17 -24.30 -35.42
C SER A 847 17.80 -23.68 -34.06
N ALA A 848 17.03 -22.59 -34.02
CA ALA A 848 16.85 -21.76 -32.83
C ALA A 848 15.56 -22.04 -32.02
N VAL A 849 14.87 -23.15 -32.27
CA VAL A 849 13.63 -23.50 -31.55
C VAL A 849 13.92 -24.24 -30.24
N GLU A 850 13.54 -23.64 -29.12
CA GLU A 850 13.57 -24.25 -27.79
C GLU A 850 12.16 -24.53 -27.25
N ASN A 851 12.07 -25.41 -26.25
CA ASN A 851 10.83 -25.80 -25.56
C ASN A 851 9.76 -26.44 -26.46
N TYR A 852 10.15 -26.91 -27.64
CA TYR A 852 9.32 -27.74 -28.51
C TYR A 852 9.14 -29.13 -27.90
N ARG A 853 7.88 -29.55 -27.70
CA ARG A 853 7.54 -30.81 -27.03
C ARG A 853 7.01 -31.82 -28.03
N LEU A 854 7.54 -33.04 -27.97
CA LEU A 854 7.04 -34.22 -28.68
C LEU A 854 6.50 -35.23 -27.65
N VAL A 855 5.29 -35.77 -27.86
CA VAL A 855 4.71 -36.89 -27.11
C VAL A 855 4.31 -37.95 -28.13
N ASP A 856 4.82 -39.17 -27.96
CA ASP A 856 4.62 -40.30 -28.87
C ASP A 856 4.99 -40.01 -30.34
N GLY A 857 5.98 -39.12 -30.55
CA GLY A 857 6.43 -38.69 -31.88
C GLY A 857 5.61 -37.54 -32.47
N GLU A 858 4.50 -37.15 -31.84
CA GLU A 858 3.66 -36.05 -32.27
C GLU A 858 3.96 -34.77 -31.49
N PRO A 859 4.02 -33.60 -32.14
CA PRO A 859 4.23 -32.34 -31.45
C PRO A 859 3.02 -31.98 -30.60
N VAL A 860 3.27 -31.75 -29.31
CA VAL A 860 2.26 -31.27 -28.36
C VAL A 860 2.00 -29.79 -28.57
N ASN A 861 3.04 -29.05 -28.96
CA ASN A 861 2.96 -27.61 -29.21
C ASN A 861 3.57 -27.35 -30.61
N THR A 862 2.76 -26.94 -31.58
CA THR A 862 3.21 -26.58 -32.93
C THR A 862 3.71 -25.14 -32.96
N VAL A 863 4.67 -24.85 -33.86
CA VAL A 863 5.06 -23.47 -34.18
C VAL A 863 3.90 -22.82 -34.92
N THR A 864 3.49 -21.66 -34.45
CA THR A 864 2.36 -20.88 -34.96
C THR A 864 2.86 -19.57 -35.56
N ALA A 865 2.06 -18.99 -36.46
CA ALA A 865 2.48 -17.83 -37.24
C ALA A 865 2.97 -16.66 -36.36
N PRO A 866 4.06 -15.96 -36.75
CA PRO A 866 4.40 -14.68 -36.13
C PRO A 866 3.29 -13.65 -36.41
N VAL A 867 3.35 -12.50 -35.73
CA VAL A 867 2.38 -11.41 -35.91
C VAL A 867 2.99 -10.23 -36.65
N ARG A 868 2.17 -9.55 -37.48
CA ARG A 868 2.49 -8.29 -38.14
C ARG A 868 1.21 -7.47 -38.31
N ARG A 869 1.22 -6.22 -37.85
CA ARG A 869 0.05 -5.33 -37.92
C ARG A 869 -0.35 -5.09 -39.39
N GLY A 870 -1.60 -5.39 -39.75
CA GLY A 870 -2.15 -5.17 -41.10
C GLY A 870 -1.84 -6.26 -42.14
N TYR A 871 -1.05 -7.28 -41.77
CA TYR A 871 -0.63 -8.33 -42.70
C TYR A 871 -1.03 -9.72 -42.18
N GLU A 872 -1.24 -10.64 -43.12
CA GLU A 872 -1.39 -12.07 -42.89
C GLU A 872 -0.06 -12.77 -43.17
N PHE A 873 0.30 -13.73 -42.32
CA PHE A 873 1.48 -14.54 -42.51
C PHE A 873 1.18 -15.66 -43.51
N VAL A 874 1.89 -15.66 -44.64
CA VAL A 874 1.69 -16.66 -45.71
C VAL A 874 2.54 -17.91 -45.48
N GLY A 875 3.69 -17.76 -44.82
CA GLY A 875 4.64 -18.84 -44.58
C GLY A 875 6.09 -18.35 -44.65
N TRP A 876 7.02 -19.29 -44.72
CA TRP A 876 8.46 -19.08 -44.76
C TRP A 876 9.05 -19.43 -46.13
N THR A 877 10.06 -18.69 -46.58
CA THR A 877 10.87 -18.99 -47.79
C THR A 877 12.36 -19.02 -47.45
N THR A 878 13.15 -19.77 -48.21
CA THR A 878 14.62 -19.76 -48.08
C THR A 878 15.27 -18.59 -48.83
N THR A 879 14.50 -17.85 -49.63
CA THR A 879 14.99 -16.73 -50.44
C THR A 879 14.68 -15.39 -49.79
N ALA A 880 15.73 -14.61 -49.49
CA ALA A 880 15.56 -13.25 -48.97
C ALA A 880 14.71 -12.40 -49.92
N GLY A 881 13.59 -11.86 -49.44
CA GLY A 881 12.65 -11.08 -50.24
C GLY A 881 11.73 -11.89 -51.16
N GLY A 882 11.68 -13.21 -51.02
CA GLY A 882 10.73 -14.07 -51.74
C GLY A 882 9.28 -13.76 -51.39
N THR A 883 8.38 -13.91 -52.37
CA THR A 883 6.94 -13.61 -52.23
C THR A 883 6.05 -14.86 -52.14
N THR A 884 6.66 -16.05 -52.15
CA THR A 884 5.95 -17.33 -52.15
C THR A 884 6.52 -18.21 -51.05
N ALA A 885 5.66 -18.72 -50.17
CA ALA A 885 6.07 -19.58 -49.08
C ALA A 885 6.44 -21.00 -49.57
N GLU A 886 7.56 -21.51 -49.08
CA GLU A 886 8.02 -22.89 -49.23
C GLU A 886 7.56 -23.75 -48.05
N TYR A 887 7.39 -23.16 -46.87
CA TYR A 887 7.00 -23.82 -45.63
C TYR A 887 5.87 -23.05 -44.93
N ALA A 888 4.84 -23.73 -44.45
CA ALA A 888 3.83 -23.12 -43.57
C ALA A 888 4.37 -22.91 -42.14
N ALA A 889 3.64 -22.22 -41.27
CA ALA A 889 4.08 -22.00 -39.88
C ALA A 889 4.20 -23.32 -39.11
N GLU A 890 3.24 -24.21 -39.28
CA GLU A 890 3.17 -25.54 -38.67
C GLU A 890 4.28 -26.48 -39.19
N ASN A 891 4.76 -26.26 -40.42
CA ASN A 891 5.81 -27.05 -41.07
C ASN A 891 7.20 -26.40 -40.90
N PHE A 892 7.34 -25.46 -39.97
CA PHE A 892 8.61 -24.77 -39.68
C PHE A 892 9.78 -25.73 -39.47
N CYS A 893 9.52 -26.85 -38.79
CA CYS A 893 10.53 -27.84 -38.44
C CYS A 893 11.01 -28.70 -39.62
N ASP A 894 10.29 -28.69 -40.75
CA ASP A 894 10.62 -29.48 -41.95
C ASP A 894 11.78 -28.86 -42.75
N ALA A 895 12.11 -27.59 -42.49
CA ALA A 895 13.27 -26.95 -43.09
C ALA A 895 14.58 -27.59 -42.58
N PRO A 896 15.61 -27.74 -43.45
CA PRO A 896 16.91 -28.28 -43.03
C PRO A 896 17.56 -27.44 -41.92
N ASP A 897 18.26 -28.10 -40.99
CA ASP A 897 19.01 -27.41 -39.93
C ASP A 897 20.03 -26.42 -40.52
N GLY A 898 20.15 -25.24 -39.88
CA GLY A 898 21.02 -24.15 -40.33
C GLY A 898 20.44 -23.30 -41.47
N THR A 899 19.23 -23.59 -41.94
CA THR A 899 18.55 -22.78 -42.96
C THR A 899 18.00 -21.50 -42.36
N THR A 900 18.30 -20.35 -42.99
CA THR A 900 17.62 -19.09 -42.71
C THR A 900 16.31 -19.03 -43.48
N LEU A 901 15.22 -18.84 -42.75
CA LEU A 901 13.86 -18.73 -43.25
C LEU A 901 13.40 -17.28 -43.15
N TYR A 902 12.92 -16.72 -44.26
CA TYR A 902 12.38 -15.36 -44.34
C TYR A 902 10.85 -15.40 -44.32
N ALA A 903 10.24 -14.53 -43.52
CA ALA A 903 8.80 -14.45 -43.37
C ALA A 903 8.15 -13.81 -44.61
N VAL A 904 7.16 -14.51 -45.19
CA VAL A 904 6.35 -14.00 -46.31
C VAL A 904 5.04 -13.45 -45.75
N TRP A 905 4.76 -12.19 -46.07
CA TRP A 905 3.59 -11.45 -45.59
C TRP A 905 2.75 -10.98 -46.76
N GLN A 906 1.43 -11.07 -46.63
CA GLN A 906 0.47 -10.52 -47.56
C GLN A 906 -0.42 -9.49 -46.84
N GLU A 907 -0.77 -8.39 -47.49
CA GLU A 907 -1.71 -7.43 -46.91
C GLU A 907 -3.06 -8.12 -46.70
N LYS A 908 -3.63 -7.96 -45.50
CA LYS A 908 -5.00 -8.42 -45.27
C LYS A 908 -5.91 -7.63 -46.21
N PRO A 909 -6.84 -8.28 -46.94
CA PRO A 909 -7.87 -7.55 -47.67
C PRO A 909 -8.55 -6.58 -46.70
N GLU A 910 -8.68 -5.30 -47.04
CA GLU A 910 -9.50 -4.40 -46.24
C GLU A 910 -10.89 -5.04 -46.05
N PRO A 911 -11.45 -5.01 -44.83
CA PRO A 911 -12.84 -5.40 -44.65
C PRO A 911 -13.68 -4.54 -45.60
N GLN A 912 -14.28 -5.18 -46.61
CA GLN A 912 -15.31 -4.51 -47.40
C GLN A 912 -16.39 -4.05 -46.41
N PRO A 913 -16.81 -2.77 -46.44
CA PRO A 913 -17.97 -2.37 -45.66
C PRO A 913 -19.13 -3.31 -46.03
N PRO A 914 -20.00 -3.68 -45.08
CA PRO A 914 -21.09 -4.60 -45.36
C PRO A 914 -21.88 -4.11 -46.58
N LEU A 915 -21.92 -4.95 -47.62
CA LEU A 915 -22.86 -4.83 -48.73
C LEU A 915 -24.24 -5.14 -48.16
N ASP A 916 -24.95 -4.10 -47.72
CA ASP A 916 -26.41 -3.98 -47.75
C ASP A 916 -26.82 -2.63 -47.11
N GLU A 917 -27.11 -1.66 -47.97
CA GLU A 917 -28.19 -0.64 -47.89
C GLU A 917 -27.92 0.50 -48.91
N GLN A 918 -27.69 0.12 -50.17
CA GLN A 918 -28.09 0.92 -51.32
C GLN A 918 -28.77 -0.04 -52.28
N GLU A 919 -30.09 0.13 -52.39
CA GLU A 919 -31.04 -0.36 -53.42
C GLU A 919 -32.29 -1.03 -52.81
N GLU A 920 -33.16 -0.21 -52.21
CA GLU A 920 -34.57 -0.25 -52.64
C GLU A 920 -34.84 1.04 -53.44
N ASN A 921 -35.24 0.84 -54.70
CA ASN A 921 -35.84 1.84 -55.58
C ASN A 921 -37.25 2.21 -55.11
#